data_AF-A0A6N2LYP2-F1
#
_entry.id   AF-A0A6N2LYP2-F1
#
_cell.length_a   1.000
_cell.length_b   1.000
_cell.length_c   1.000
_cell.angle_alpha   90.00
_cell.angle_beta   90.00
_cell.angle_gamma   90.00
#
_symmetry.space_group_name_H-M   'P 1'
#
loop_
_entity.id
_entity.type
_entity.pdbx_description
1 polymer ?
#
loop_
_entity_poly.entity_id
_entity_poly.type
_entity_poly.pdbx_seq_one_letter_code
_entity_poly.pdbx_strand_id
1 'polypeptide(L)'
;MHSVKHRRKTLPWPLRLKIAVGVARGLARLHHGRWGQVVHLNISSKCILLDRDFEPKLSNFGKAMLMTNEFCEMVLVKEDVHGFGVVLLELITGMDCSRMDFSSNSILNEWIGHLLSASYFHDAMDRFLIGQGFDDEIFQLLKVACNCLDCIPDRRPTMIQVYRDIKAITERCEVVDGSEIQTQPEIRSATSQDHKQDQLFPVSVITYIFMFSLLATLTVTTATATDISCLKSIKDSVIDPYGYLNTTWDFGNNTEGFICGFLGVECWHDGENRVLNIRLSDLGLKGQFPLGLEHCTSLMSLDFSHNKFQGPIPSDISKRLPYITILDLSYNNFSGEIPSNIVNLSFLNSPRLDHNHLTGNNPTQIGQLDRIKVFSVANNQLSGPLPNFGAVIPYDSFVNNAGLCGKPLKNCSSHQQKFDYSFKGGFVIGYLVFSTSVAICFTSYCVPWVCAGERKKKITILEMMMLMRTRKHKITEDDQARSSLLEEGTKEVSTLEKRVTRMSYADLNDATDSFSENNVIGQGKVGILYKASLTNGYVLAVKKLHAFQFLEEQFISELKILGSLRHINLLPLLGFCIEQNQRFLVYEYMPNGNLYDWLHPKEGSPEKVMEWGVRVKIAIGLARGLAWIHQNCHTVRVIHLDISSKCILLDRNFQPKLSNFGEAMLMSSTCTSSVNSELWEMAFVKEDVHGFGVVLLEFITRVDPGNMTDSSNNILDVWTDHLLSSSSSYGAIDKSLIGRGFDALC
;
A
#
# COMPACT_ATOMS: atom_id res chain seq x y z
N MET A 1 31.12 -5.08 -38.17
CA MET A 1 31.28 -6.51 -37.78
C MET A 1 31.92 -6.51 -36.39
N HIS A 2 31.55 -7.36 -35.43
CA HIS A 2 30.56 -8.45 -35.43
C HIS A 2 29.38 -8.15 -34.50
N SER A 3 28.18 -8.65 -34.83
CA SER A 3 27.09 -8.81 -33.86
C SER A 3 27.27 -10.16 -33.17
N VAL A 4 27.45 -10.17 -31.85
CA VAL A 4 27.49 -11.40 -31.04
C VAL A 4 26.06 -11.89 -30.86
N LYS A 5 25.62 -12.82 -31.70
CA LYS A 5 24.38 -13.57 -31.47
C LYS A 5 24.57 -14.51 -30.28
N HIS A 6 24.12 -14.11 -29.10
CA HIS A 6 23.99 -15.01 -27.96
C HIS A 6 23.07 -16.19 -28.36
N ARG A 7 23.64 -17.39 -28.45
CA ARG A 7 22.84 -18.61 -28.64
C ARG A 7 22.10 -18.89 -27.33
N ARG A 8 20.76 -19.07 -27.38
CA ARG A 8 20.01 -19.69 -26.28
C ARG A 8 20.68 -21.02 -25.92
N LYS A 9 21.02 -21.22 -24.65
CA LYS A 9 21.44 -22.54 -24.14
C LYS A 9 20.18 -23.39 -23.97
N THR A 10 20.03 -24.44 -24.76
CA THR A 10 18.86 -25.33 -24.76
C THR A 10 19.13 -26.57 -23.89
N LEU A 11 18.30 -26.82 -22.88
CA LEU A 11 18.37 -28.04 -22.06
C LEU A 11 17.52 -29.16 -22.70
N PRO A 12 18.04 -30.39 -22.86
CA PRO A 12 17.25 -31.55 -23.30
C PRO A 12 16.31 -32.04 -22.19
N TRP A 13 15.24 -32.77 -22.54
CA TRP A 13 14.19 -33.15 -21.58
C TRP A 13 14.69 -33.87 -20.30
N PRO A 14 15.54 -34.92 -20.37
CA PRO A 14 15.98 -35.63 -19.16
C PRO A 14 16.71 -34.71 -18.17
N LEU A 15 17.38 -33.67 -18.67
CA LEU A 15 18.09 -32.69 -17.86
C LEU A 15 17.14 -31.69 -17.19
N ARG A 16 16.05 -31.30 -17.87
CA ARG A 16 14.96 -30.50 -17.27
C ARG A 16 14.25 -31.28 -16.16
N LEU A 17 13.94 -32.56 -16.41
CA LEU A 17 13.33 -33.43 -15.41
C LEU A 17 14.28 -33.66 -14.20
N LYS A 18 15.58 -33.89 -14.44
CA LYS A 18 16.60 -33.96 -13.38
C LYS A 18 16.61 -32.71 -12.49
N ILE A 19 16.57 -31.53 -13.11
CA ILE A 19 16.51 -30.23 -12.39
C ILE A 19 15.22 -30.12 -11.58
N ALA A 20 14.06 -30.45 -12.16
CA ALA A 20 12.78 -30.44 -11.45
C ALA A 20 12.79 -31.37 -10.21
N VAL A 21 13.29 -32.61 -10.36
CA VAL A 21 13.46 -33.57 -9.24
C VAL A 21 14.37 -33.01 -8.16
N GLY A 22 15.53 -32.45 -8.53
CA GLY A 22 16.52 -31.94 -7.58
C GLY A 22 16.02 -30.72 -6.80
N VAL A 23 15.32 -29.79 -7.45
CA VAL A 23 14.71 -28.61 -6.79
C VAL A 23 13.58 -29.05 -5.86
N ALA A 24 12.69 -29.93 -6.31
CA ALA A 24 11.61 -30.47 -5.47
C ALA A 24 12.17 -31.24 -4.25
N ARG A 25 13.26 -32.00 -4.43
CA ARG A 25 13.99 -32.68 -3.34
C ARG A 25 14.58 -31.69 -2.33
N GLY A 26 15.12 -30.57 -2.82
CA GLY A 26 15.64 -29.47 -1.99
C GLY A 26 14.55 -28.84 -1.14
N LEU A 27 13.46 -28.39 -1.77
CA LEU A 27 12.33 -27.77 -1.07
C LEU A 27 11.62 -28.74 -0.12
N ALA A 28 11.42 -30.00 -0.50
CA ALA A 28 10.85 -31.01 0.39
C ALA A 28 11.71 -31.22 1.66
N ARG A 29 13.05 -31.11 1.57
CA ARG A 29 13.97 -31.18 2.71
C ARG A 29 14.01 -29.90 3.55
N LEU A 30 13.80 -28.73 2.96
CA LEU A 30 13.67 -27.47 3.69
C LEU A 30 12.36 -27.45 4.49
N HIS A 31 11.25 -27.80 3.84
CA HIS A 31 9.93 -27.88 4.49
C HIS A 31 9.89 -28.99 5.55
N HIS A 32 10.23 -30.23 5.21
CA HIS A 32 10.05 -31.39 6.11
C HIS A 32 11.38 -31.78 6.80
N GLY A 33 12.20 -30.79 7.15
CA GLY A 33 13.53 -30.97 7.72
C GLY A 33 13.51 -31.34 9.21
N ARG A 34 14.45 -32.18 9.66
CA ARG A 34 14.59 -32.56 11.09
C ARG A 34 15.13 -31.42 11.99
N TRP A 35 15.45 -30.25 11.43
CA TRP A 35 16.21 -29.17 12.08
C TRP A 35 15.38 -27.87 12.20
N GLY A 36 14.05 -27.99 12.15
CA GLY A 36 13.12 -26.87 11.95
C GLY A 36 12.75 -26.73 10.47
N GLN A 37 11.55 -26.20 10.22
CA GLN A 37 10.98 -26.09 8.88
C GLN A 37 11.38 -24.76 8.25
N VAL A 38 12.06 -24.78 7.11
CA VAL A 38 12.55 -23.58 6.41
C VAL A 38 11.72 -23.35 5.14
N VAL A 39 11.17 -22.15 4.98
CA VAL A 39 10.44 -21.72 3.77
C VAL A 39 11.28 -20.66 3.04
N HIS A 40 11.33 -20.69 1.70
CA HIS A 40 12.26 -19.89 0.89
C HIS A 40 11.67 -18.53 0.45
N LEU A 41 10.37 -18.50 0.14
CA LEU A 41 9.57 -17.31 -0.19
C LEU A 41 10.03 -16.51 -1.43
N ASN A 42 10.83 -17.12 -2.32
CA ASN A 42 11.30 -16.47 -3.56
C ASN A 42 11.58 -17.46 -4.72
N ILE A 43 10.91 -18.62 -4.74
CA ILE A 43 11.23 -19.68 -5.70
C ILE A 43 10.94 -19.26 -7.14
N SER A 44 12.00 -19.25 -7.94
CA SER A 44 12.04 -18.86 -9.34
C SER A 44 13.29 -19.46 -10.00
N SER A 45 13.34 -19.54 -11.33
CA SER A 45 14.50 -20.06 -12.07
C SER A 45 15.80 -19.30 -11.78
N LYS A 46 15.67 -18.01 -11.45
CA LYS A 46 16.77 -17.10 -11.03
C LYS A 46 17.41 -17.47 -9.69
N CYS A 47 16.74 -18.30 -8.87
CA CYS A 47 17.21 -18.77 -7.57
C CYS A 47 17.67 -20.25 -7.59
N ILE A 48 17.82 -20.84 -8.78
CA ILE A 48 18.25 -22.23 -8.99
C ILE A 48 19.59 -22.20 -9.74
N LEU A 49 20.68 -22.34 -8.99
CA LEU A 49 22.02 -22.45 -9.55
C LEU A 49 22.28 -23.90 -9.97
N LEU A 50 22.86 -24.10 -11.15
CA LEU A 50 23.24 -25.41 -11.66
C LEU A 50 24.75 -25.57 -11.54
N ASP A 51 25.21 -26.65 -10.90
CA ASP A 51 26.64 -26.98 -10.87
C ASP A 51 27.10 -27.68 -12.17
N ARG A 52 28.34 -28.19 -12.17
CA ARG A 52 28.96 -28.82 -13.35
C ARG A 52 28.22 -30.06 -13.84
N ASP A 53 27.51 -30.74 -12.94
CA ASP A 53 26.76 -31.97 -13.21
C ASP A 53 25.26 -31.71 -13.36
N PHE A 54 24.89 -30.42 -13.50
CA PHE A 54 23.52 -29.90 -13.53
C PHE A 54 22.68 -30.30 -12.30
N GLU A 55 23.31 -30.56 -11.15
CA GLU A 55 22.57 -30.69 -9.89
C GLU A 55 22.13 -29.30 -9.41
N PRO A 56 20.82 -29.07 -9.22
CA PRO A 56 20.32 -27.77 -8.79
C PRO A 56 20.64 -27.51 -7.32
N LYS A 57 21.16 -26.32 -7.04
CA LYS A 57 21.28 -25.74 -5.70
C LYS A 57 20.31 -24.57 -5.60
N LEU A 58 19.52 -24.54 -4.54
CA LEU A 58 18.76 -23.33 -4.19
C LEU A 58 19.73 -22.25 -3.72
N SER A 59 19.52 -21.02 -4.17
CA SER A 59 20.26 -19.82 -3.74
C SER A 59 19.30 -18.72 -3.31
N ASN A 60 19.80 -17.55 -2.94
CA ASN A 60 19.01 -16.35 -2.69
C ASN A 60 18.02 -16.50 -1.49
N PHE A 61 18.45 -17.18 -0.43
CA PHE A 61 17.72 -17.36 0.84
C PHE A 61 17.47 -16.04 1.62
N GLY A 62 17.64 -14.86 1.02
CA GLY A 62 17.43 -13.56 1.68
C GLY A 62 15.97 -13.24 2.02
N LYS A 63 15.00 -13.93 1.41
CA LYS A 63 13.57 -13.91 1.82
C LYS A 63 13.19 -15.14 2.67
N ALA A 64 14.11 -16.06 2.95
CA ALA A 64 13.80 -17.33 3.61
C ALA A 64 13.61 -17.19 5.13
N MET A 65 12.68 -17.97 5.68
CA MET A 65 12.28 -17.94 7.07
C MET A 65 12.35 -19.33 7.72
N LEU A 66 12.87 -19.38 8.95
CA LEU A 66 12.80 -20.57 9.82
C LEU A 66 11.51 -20.53 10.64
N MET A 67 10.70 -21.58 10.52
CA MET A 67 9.43 -21.74 11.21
C MET A 67 9.61 -22.44 12.56
N THR A 68 8.90 -21.93 13.56
CA THR A 68 8.95 -22.38 14.96
C THR A 68 7.56 -22.61 15.57
N ASN A 69 6.50 -22.54 14.76
CA ASN A 69 5.11 -22.62 15.22
C ASN A 69 4.18 -23.20 14.12
N GLU A 70 3.38 -24.20 14.48
CA GLU A 70 2.65 -25.09 13.56
C GLU A 70 1.57 -24.37 12.73
N PHE A 71 0.94 -23.32 13.26
CA PHE A 71 -0.26 -22.72 12.61
C PHE A 71 0.03 -21.88 11.37
N CYS A 72 1.23 -21.31 11.24
CA CYS A 72 1.68 -20.59 10.04
C CYS A 72 2.48 -21.48 9.08
N GLU A 73 2.74 -22.73 9.46
CA GLU A 73 3.57 -23.70 8.76
C GLU A 73 2.97 -24.14 7.41
N MET A 74 1.64 -24.20 7.31
CA MET A 74 0.95 -24.55 6.07
C MET A 74 1.01 -23.44 5.00
N VAL A 75 0.54 -22.22 5.30
CA VAL A 75 0.31 -21.20 4.25
C VAL A 75 1.60 -20.78 3.55
N LEU A 76 2.68 -20.54 4.31
CA LEU A 76 3.95 -20.07 3.75
C LEU A 76 4.57 -21.10 2.77
N VAL A 77 4.47 -22.39 3.10
CA VAL A 77 4.91 -23.50 2.24
C VAL A 77 4.22 -23.49 0.88
N LYS A 78 2.95 -23.07 0.81
CA LYS A 78 2.17 -23.07 -0.44
C LYS A 78 2.63 -22.00 -1.42
N GLU A 79 3.35 -20.97 -0.98
CA GLU A 79 3.96 -19.98 -1.87
C GLU A 79 5.27 -20.50 -2.48
N ASP A 80 6.06 -21.28 -1.76
CA ASP A 80 7.19 -22.04 -2.34
C ASP A 80 6.69 -23.07 -3.38
N VAL A 81 5.54 -23.73 -3.11
CA VAL A 81 4.88 -24.64 -4.07
C VAL A 81 4.44 -23.87 -5.32
N HIS A 82 3.81 -22.70 -5.17
CA HIS A 82 3.38 -21.87 -6.30
C HIS A 82 4.56 -21.37 -7.15
N GLY A 83 5.59 -20.79 -6.52
CA GLY A 83 6.81 -20.37 -7.21
C GLY A 83 7.51 -21.53 -7.93
N PHE A 84 7.51 -22.72 -7.33
CA PHE A 84 8.01 -23.92 -8.01
C PHE A 84 7.11 -24.36 -9.18
N GLY A 85 5.79 -24.19 -9.08
CA GLY A 85 4.85 -24.38 -10.19
C GLY A 85 5.19 -23.50 -11.40
N VAL A 86 5.56 -22.24 -11.17
CA VAL A 86 6.06 -21.34 -12.24
C VAL A 86 7.34 -21.90 -12.85
N VAL A 87 8.32 -22.35 -12.04
CA VAL A 87 9.57 -22.96 -12.54
C VAL A 87 9.30 -24.19 -13.40
N LEU A 88 8.32 -25.03 -13.06
CA LEU A 88 7.93 -26.17 -13.88
C LEU A 88 7.38 -25.74 -15.25
N LEU A 89 6.57 -24.67 -15.31
CA LEU A 89 6.12 -24.10 -16.58
C LEU A 89 7.28 -23.52 -17.40
N GLU A 90 8.25 -22.83 -16.79
CA GLU A 90 9.42 -22.31 -17.51
C GLU A 90 10.27 -23.46 -18.11
N LEU A 91 10.38 -24.59 -17.40
CA LEU A 91 11.05 -25.80 -17.89
C LEU A 91 10.28 -26.47 -19.06
N ILE A 92 8.94 -26.44 -19.06
CA ILE A 92 8.12 -27.05 -20.12
C ILE A 92 8.01 -26.16 -21.37
N THR A 93 7.82 -24.85 -21.19
CA THR A 93 7.53 -23.88 -22.26
C THR A 93 8.78 -23.21 -22.84
N GLY A 94 9.87 -23.10 -22.08
CA GLY A 94 11.05 -22.31 -22.48
C GLY A 94 10.78 -20.79 -22.52
N MET A 95 9.76 -20.31 -21.80
CA MET A 95 9.37 -18.92 -21.62
C MET A 95 9.73 -18.39 -20.22
N ASP A 96 9.75 -17.06 -20.06
CA ASP A 96 9.80 -16.37 -18.76
C ASP A 96 8.36 -16.26 -18.25
N CYS A 97 7.94 -17.17 -17.37
CA CYS A 97 6.61 -17.21 -16.78
C CYS A 97 6.54 -16.39 -15.49
N SER A 98 7.67 -15.89 -14.96
CA SER A 98 7.73 -15.00 -13.79
C SER A 98 7.04 -13.63 -13.95
N ARG A 99 6.33 -13.41 -15.06
CA ARG A 99 5.55 -12.20 -15.38
C ARG A 99 4.08 -12.47 -15.72
N MET A 100 3.63 -13.72 -15.57
CA MET A 100 2.22 -14.07 -15.72
C MET A 100 1.59 -13.98 -14.33
N ASP A 101 0.60 -13.10 -14.16
CA ASP A 101 -0.15 -13.06 -12.91
C ASP A 101 -1.18 -14.20 -12.88
N PHE A 102 -1.00 -15.10 -11.91
CA PHE A 102 -1.86 -16.25 -11.65
C PHE A 102 -2.88 -15.99 -10.51
N SER A 103 -2.93 -14.76 -9.98
CA SER A 103 -3.80 -14.36 -8.86
C SER A 103 -5.31 -14.49 -9.15
N SER A 104 -5.72 -14.44 -10.41
CA SER A 104 -7.13 -14.44 -10.81
C SER A 104 -7.65 -15.84 -11.16
N ASN A 105 -8.61 -16.32 -10.36
CA ASN A 105 -9.21 -17.66 -10.49
C ASN A 105 -9.81 -17.94 -11.90
N SER A 106 -10.19 -16.91 -12.67
CA SER A 106 -10.66 -17.09 -14.04
C SER A 106 -9.52 -17.37 -15.01
N ILE A 107 -8.55 -16.46 -15.12
CA ILE A 107 -7.46 -16.51 -16.11
C ILE A 107 -6.60 -17.76 -15.91
N LEU A 108 -6.30 -18.12 -14.66
CA LEU A 108 -5.56 -19.35 -14.35
C LEU A 108 -6.30 -20.59 -14.86
N ASN A 109 -7.60 -20.72 -14.59
CA ASN A 109 -8.38 -21.91 -15.00
C ASN A 109 -8.69 -21.94 -16.51
N GLU A 110 -8.86 -20.77 -17.14
CA GLU A 110 -9.00 -20.65 -18.59
C GLU A 110 -7.70 -21.06 -19.30
N TRP A 111 -6.56 -20.52 -18.87
CA TRP A 111 -5.25 -20.83 -19.46
C TRP A 111 -4.81 -22.27 -19.18
N ILE A 112 -4.99 -22.79 -17.96
CA ILE A 112 -4.77 -24.21 -17.65
C ILE A 112 -5.74 -25.11 -18.43
N GLY A 113 -7.00 -24.71 -18.60
CA GLY A 113 -7.99 -25.42 -19.42
C GLY A 113 -7.57 -25.53 -20.89
N HIS A 114 -7.03 -24.45 -21.45
CA HIS A 114 -6.41 -24.48 -22.79
C HIS A 114 -5.16 -25.37 -22.83
N LEU A 115 -4.23 -25.23 -21.89
CA LEU A 115 -2.97 -26.00 -21.84
C LEU A 115 -3.17 -27.51 -21.65
N LEU A 116 -4.18 -27.92 -20.88
CA LEU A 116 -4.54 -29.33 -20.68
C LEU A 116 -5.38 -29.91 -21.82
N SER A 117 -5.80 -29.10 -22.80
CA SER A 117 -6.46 -29.58 -24.01
C SER A 117 -5.43 -30.13 -25.01
N ALA A 118 -5.68 -31.34 -25.52
CA ALA A 118 -4.77 -32.04 -26.44
C ALA A 118 -4.55 -31.30 -27.77
N SER A 119 -5.38 -30.31 -28.11
CA SER A 119 -5.24 -29.47 -29.30
C SER A 119 -4.22 -28.33 -29.17
N TYR A 120 -3.92 -27.87 -27.95
CA TYR A 120 -3.00 -26.72 -27.71
C TYR A 120 -1.74 -27.07 -26.92
N PHE A 121 -1.67 -28.27 -26.33
CA PHE A 121 -0.49 -28.78 -25.61
C PHE A 121 0.82 -28.58 -26.40
N HIS A 122 0.86 -28.99 -27.68
CA HIS A 122 2.05 -28.86 -28.53
C HIS A 122 2.38 -27.41 -28.94
N ASP A 123 1.44 -26.47 -28.92
CA ASP A 123 1.69 -25.05 -29.25
C ASP A 123 2.38 -24.30 -28.09
N ALA A 124 2.13 -24.73 -26.84
CA ALA A 124 2.69 -24.13 -25.63
C ALA A 124 4.03 -24.76 -25.19
N MET A 125 4.32 -25.98 -25.62
CA MET A 125 5.61 -26.64 -25.37
C MET A 125 6.78 -25.87 -25.99
N ASP A 126 7.95 -25.93 -25.33
CA ASP A 126 9.20 -25.51 -25.96
C ASP A 126 9.41 -26.29 -27.27
N ARG A 127 9.55 -25.57 -28.38
CA ARG A 127 9.75 -26.14 -29.72
C ARG A 127 10.95 -27.07 -29.85
N PHE A 128 11.90 -27.02 -28.91
CA PHE A 128 13.02 -27.96 -28.85
C PHE A 128 12.65 -29.31 -28.22
N LEU A 129 11.51 -29.44 -27.53
CA LEU A 129 11.03 -30.69 -26.90
C LEU A 129 10.06 -31.48 -27.80
N ILE A 130 9.29 -30.78 -28.65
CA ILE A 130 8.29 -31.39 -29.55
C ILE A 130 8.93 -32.48 -30.42
N GLY A 131 8.36 -33.69 -30.39
CA GLY A 131 8.83 -34.80 -31.20
C GLY A 131 10.11 -35.50 -30.69
N GLN A 132 10.57 -35.20 -29.47
CA GLN A 132 11.63 -36.00 -28.83
C GLN A 132 11.11 -37.32 -28.21
N GLY A 133 9.80 -37.57 -28.21
CA GLY A 133 9.20 -38.83 -27.72
C GLY A 133 8.98 -38.87 -26.21
N PHE A 134 8.92 -37.71 -25.54
CA PHE A 134 8.67 -37.56 -24.10
C PHE A 134 7.34 -36.85 -23.80
N ASP A 135 6.42 -36.81 -24.77
CA ASP A 135 5.22 -35.98 -24.72
C ASP A 135 4.30 -36.39 -23.55
N ASP A 136 4.26 -37.67 -23.18
CA ASP A 136 3.53 -38.18 -22.00
C ASP A 136 4.14 -37.68 -20.67
N GLU A 137 5.46 -37.76 -20.50
CA GLU A 137 6.15 -37.26 -19.31
C GLU A 137 6.03 -35.75 -19.16
N ILE A 138 6.10 -35.01 -20.27
CA ILE A 138 5.87 -33.57 -20.32
C ILE A 138 4.43 -33.25 -19.90
N PHE A 139 3.45 -34.02 -20.36
CA PHE A 139 2.04 -33.85 -19.97
C PHE A 139 1.77 -34.20 -18.51
N GLN A 140 2.45 -35.20 -17.93
CA GLN A 140 2.36 -35.43 -16.48
C GLN A 140 3.04 -34.32 -15.67
N LEU A 141 4.21 -33.82 -16.09
CA LEU A 141 4.88 -32.72 -15.40
C LEU A 141 4.06 -31.42 -15.47
N LEU A 142 3.37 -31.18 -16.60
CA LEU A 142 2.44 -30.07 -16.75
C LEU A 142 1.29 -30.15 -15.75
N LYS A 143 0.70 -31.33 -15.50
CA LYS A 143 -0.31 -31.50 -14.45
C LYS A 143 0.23 -31.21 -13.05
N VAL A 144 1.45 -31.61 -12.75
CA VAL A 144 2.09 -31.27 -11.47
C VAL A 144 2.27 -29.74 -11.36
N ALA A 145 2.71 -29.07 -12.43
CA ALA A 145 2.80 -27.61 -12.48
C ALA A 145 1.43 -26.94 -12.23
N CYS A 146 0.39 -27.35 -12.95
CA CYS A 146 -0.98 -26.85 -12.77
C CYS A 146 -1.50 -27.05 -11.33
N ASN A 147 -1.26 -28.21 -10.73
CA ASN A 147 -1.64 -28.48 -9.33
C ASN A 147 -0.87 -27.59 -8.34
N CYS A 148 0.41 -27.30 -8.62
CA CYS A 148 1.22 -26.38 -7.80
C CYS A 148 0.74 -24.92 -7.90
N LEU A 149 0.09 -24.56 -9.01
CA LEU A 149 -0.36 -23.20 -9.30
C LEU A 149 -1.79 -22.89 -8.84
N ASP A 150 -2.55 -23.84 -8.24
CA ASP A 150 -3.95 -23.60 -7.83
C ASP A 150 -4.08 -22.29 -7.03
N CYS A 151 -4.96 -21.41 -7.49
CA CYS A 151 -5.30 -20.12 -6.91
C CYS A 151 -5.65 -20.18 -5.40
N ILE A 152 -6.07 -21.33 -4.88
CA ILE A 152 -6.37 -21.55 -3.46
C ILE A 152 -5.18 -22.29 -2.81
N PRO A 153 -4.40 -21.66 -1.92
CA PRO A 153 -3.19 -22.24 -1.32
C PRO A 153 -3.40 -23.63 -0.69
N ASP A 154 -4.52 -23.85 0.00
CA ASP A 154 -4.85 -25.13 0.65
C ASP A 154 -5.00 -26.31 -0.33
N ARG A 155 -5.35 -26.04 -1.59
CA ARG A 155 -5.50 -27.06 -2.64
C ARG A 155 -4.19 -27.45 -3.31
N ARG A 156 -3.21 -26.53 -3.36
CA ARG A 156 -1.87 -26.84 -3.86
C ARG A 156 -1.30 -28.02 -3.06
N PRO A 157 -0.52 -28.94 -3.65
CA PRO A 157 0.13 -30.03 -2.93
C PRO A 157 1.13 -29.53 -1.86
N THR A 158 1.72 -30.43 -1.09
CA THR A 158 2.92 -30.15 -0.27
C THR A 158 4.18 -30.51 -1.07
N MET A 159 5.33 -29.89 -0.81
CA MET A 159 6.53 -30.20 -1.59
C MET A 159 7.01 -31.66 -1.46
N ILE A 160 6.64 -32.38 -0.39
CA ILE A 160 6.91 -33.82 -0.29
C ILE A 160 5.96 -34.66 -1.17
N GLN A 161 4.75 -34.18 -1.47
CA GLN A 161 3.88 -34.76 -2.50
C GLN A 161 4.42 -34.43 -3.90
N VAL A 162 4.70 -33.15 -4.20
CA VAL A 162 5.28 -32.71 -5.48
C VAL A 162 6.57 -33.49 -5.81
N TYR A 163 7.47 -33.66 -4.84
CA TYR A 163 8.68 -34.45 -5.02
C TYR A 163 8.37 -35.92 -5.36
N ARG A 164 7.37 -36.54 -4.74
CA ARG A 164 6.93 -37.91 -5.07
C ARG A 164 6.30 -37.99 -6.45
N ASP A 165 5.46 -37.03 -6.82
CA ASP A 165 4.77 -37.02 -8.11
C ASP A 165 5.77 -36.87 -9.26
N ILE A 166 6.74 -35.95 -9.14
CA ILE A 166 7.82 -35.79 -10.12
C ILE A 166 8.76 -37.00 -10.10
N LYS A 167 9.10 -37.55 -8.92
CA LYS A 167 9.91 -38.79 -8.86
C LYS A 167 9.17 -39.97 -9.50
N ALA A 168 7.84 -40.07 -9.41
CA ALA A 168 7.03 -41.11 -10.06
C ALA A 168 6.87 -40.92 -11.59
N ILE A 169 7.28 -39.76 -12.14
CA ILE A 169 7.56 -39.59 -13.57
C ILE A 169 8.97 -40.15 -13.87
N THR A 170 9.96 -39.84 -13.03
CA THR A 170 11.37 -40.28 -13.18
C THR A 170 11.60 -41.78 -12.94
N GLU A 171 10.85 -42.42 -12.06
CA GLU A 171 10.92 -43.86 -11.75
C GLU A 171 10.43 -44.74 -12.91
N ARG A 172 9.76 -44.13 -13.91
CA ARG A 172 9.48 -44.79 -15.20
C ARG A 172 10.70 -44.82 -16.12
N CYS A 173 11.70 -43.98 -15.85
CA CYS A 173 13.02 -43.99 -16.49
C CYS A 173 14.04 -44.83 -15.70
N GLU A 174 14.02 -44.82 -14.36
CA GLU A 174 14.93 -45.58 -13.46
C GLU A 174 14.72 -47.12 -13.51
N VAL A 175 14.03 -47.65 -14.52
CA VAL A 175 14.13 -49.05 -14.95
C VAL A 175 15.44 -49.30 -15.72
N VAL A 176 16.16 -48.23 -16.10
CA VAL A 176 17.51 -48.29 -16.69
C VAL A 176 18.52 -47.52 -15.81
N ASP A 177 19.45 -48.30 -15.24
CA ASP A 177 20.59 -47.90 -14.39
C ASP A 177 20.32 -47.22 -13.04
N GLY A 178 21.27 -47.36 -12.11
CA GLY A 178 21.15 -46.88 -10.73
C GLY A 178 22.43 -47.01 -9.89
N SER A 179 22.27 -47.42 -8.63
CA SER A 179 23.27 -47.47 -7.53
C SER A 179 23.52 -46.16 -6.75
N GLU A 180 23.90 -46.32 -5.48
CA GLU A 180 23.96 -45.27 -4.44
C GLU A 180 25.41 -44.83 -4.16
N ILE A 181 25.61 -43.79 -3.32
CA ILE A 181 26.68 -43.74 -2.28
C ILE A 181 26.45 -42.56 -1.29
N GLN A 182 26.96 -42.70 -0.06
CA GLN A 182 26.85 -41.75 1.07
C GLN A 182 28.21 -41.10 1.41
N THR A 183 28.24 -39.96 2.14
CA THR A 183 28.96 -39.75 3.45
C THR A 183 29.05 -38.26 3.88
N GLN A 184 29.60 -37.99 5.09
CA GLN A 184 29.65 -36.70 5.83
C GLN A 184 31.00 -35.95 5.68
N PRO A 185 31.21 -34.78 6.34
CA PRO A 185 32.07 -34.75 7.56
C PRO A 185 31.69 -33.70 8.66
N GLU A 186 32.54 -33.50 9.68
CA GLU A 186 32.26 -32.78 10.95
C GLU A 186 33.25 -31.64 11.39
N ILE A 187 32.69 -30.53 11.91
CA ILE A 187 33.01 -29.66 13.10
C ILE A 187 34.48 -29.28 13.54
N ARG A 188 34.67 -27.99 13.94
CA ARG A 188 35.60 -27.32 14.93
C ARG A 188 36.66 -26.33 14.33
N SER A 189 36.96 -25.06 14.74
CA SER A 189 36.83 -24.14 15.93
C SER A 189 38.07 -24.08 16.86
N ALA A 190 38.67 -22.95 17.34
CA ALA A 190 38.50 -21.46 17.23
C ALA A 190 39.91 -20.75 17.35
N THR A 191 40.25 -19.52 17.84
CA THR A 191 39.67 -18.43 18.70
C THR A 191 40.56 -17.13 18.70
N SER A 192 40.04 -15.95 19.14
CA SER A 192 40.73 -14.73 19.74
C SER A 192 41.75 -13.91 18.87
N GLN A 193 42.36 -12.72 19.18
CA GLN A 193 42.26 -11.53 20.11
C GLN A 193 43.33 -10.43 19.68
N ASP A 194 43.53 -9.15 20.12
CA ASP A 194 42.88 -8.08 20.96
C ASP A 194 43.61 -6.68 20.75
N HIS A 195 43.16 -5.58 21.43
CA HIS A 195 43.87 -4.37 21.96
C HIS A 195 44.25 -3.06 21.15
N LYS A 196 43.54 -1.95 21.46
CA LYS A 196 43.98 -0.58 22.00
C LYS A 196 44.93 0.40 21.22
N GLN A 197 44.96 1.76 21.38
CA GLN A 197 44.10 2.81 22.02
C GLN A 197 44.59 4.31 21.77
N ASP A 198 43.66 5.31 21.74
CA ASP A 198 43.68 6.83 21.90
C ASP A 198 44.75 7.83 21.31
N GLN A 199 44.32 9.02 20.78
CA GLN A 199 44.49 10.39 21.39
C GLN A 199 44.19 11.70 20.53
N LEU A 200 43.49 12.65 21.21
CA LEU A 200 43.18 14.12 21.15
C LEU A 200 43.62 15.23 20.11
N PHE A 201 42.64 16.17 19.92
CA PHE A 201 42.51 17.59 19.45
C PHE A 201 43.65 18.68 19.58
N PRO A 202 43.62 19.85 18.84
CA PRO A 202 42.88 21.09 19.26
C PRO A 202 42.37 22.17 18.21
N VAL A 203 41.14 22.68 18.46
CA VAL A 203 40.64 24.10 18.44
C VAL A 203 40.91 25.12 17.29
N SER A 204 39.84 25.72 16.72
CA SER A 204 39.65 27.22 16.61
C SER A 204 38.43 27.76 15.77
N VAL A 205 37.16 27.51 16.14
CA VAL A 205 35.97 28.14 15.45
C VAL A 205 34.84 28.61 16.39
N ILE A 206 35.13 28.92 17.65
CA ILE A 206 34.12 28.99 18.73
C ILE A 206 33.20 30.23 18.67
N THR A 207 33.61 31.34 18.04
CA THR A 207 32.97 32.66 18.22
C THR A 207 31.69 32.91 17.40
N TYR A 208 31.44 32.21 16.30
CA TYR A 208 30.26 32.48 15.43
C TYR A 208 29.07 31.54 15.66
N ILE A 209 29.26 30.36 16.25
CA ILE A 209 28.17 29.41 16.53
C ILE A 209 27.29 29.90 17.69
N PHE A 210 27.88 30.61 18.66
CA PHE A 210 27.28 30.95 19.94
C PHE A 210 26.02 31.83 19.86
N MET A 211 25.88 32.66 18.80
CA MET A 211 24.73 33.55 18.63
C MET A 211 23.52 32.88 17.95
N PHE A 212 23.71 31.74 17.27
CA PHE A 212 22.63 30.97 16.67
C PHE A 212 22.20 29.78 17.53
N SER A 213 23.11 29.16 18.27
CA SER A 213 22.76 28.10 19.23
C SER A 213 21.86 28.64 20.36
N LEU A 214 22.07 29.87 20.82
CA LEU A 214 21.33 30.44 21.96
C LEU A 214 19.81 30.52 21.74
N LEU A 215 19.35 30.78 20.50
CA LEU A 215 17.92 30.77 20.19
C LEU A 215 17.34 29.34 20.12
N ALA A 216 18.13 28.36 19.69
CA ALA A 216 17.71 26.96 19.61
C ALA A 216 17.70 26.27 20.99
N THR A 217 18.67 26.56 21.85
CA THR A 217 18.69 26.02 23.21
C THR A 217 17.57 26.58 24.07
N LEU A 218 17.17 27.85 23.87
CA LEU A 218 16.05 28.46 24.59
C LEU A 218 14.70 27.78 24.29
N THR A 219 14.45 27.28 23.07
CA THR A 219 13.19 26.57 22.77
C THR A 219 13.21 25.13 23.28
N VAL A 220 14.32 24.40 23.08
CA VAL A 220 14.45 23.00 23.53
C VAL A 220 14.37 22.88 25.06
N THR A 221 15.04 23.77 25.80
CA THR A 221 14.98 23.77 27.28
C THR A 221 13.61 24.12 27.85
N THR A 222 12.76 24.88 27.14
CA THR A 222 11.38 25.10 27.57
C THR A 222 10.49 23.87 27.36
N ALA A 223 10.69 23.10 26.28
CA ALA A 223 9.88 21.93 25.98
C ALA A 223 10.14 20.75 26.94
N THR A 224 11.40 20.51 27.29
CA THR A 224 11.73 19.46 28.28
C THR A 224 11.21 19.81 29.67
N ALA A 225 11.14 21.10 30.03
CA ALA A 225 10.55 21.56 31.28
C ALA A 225 9.01 21.37 31.35
N THR A 226 8.28 21.56 30.23
CA THR A 226 6.81 21.35 30.22
C THR A 226 6.43 19.89 30.39
N ASP A 227 7.12 18.98 29.71
CA ASP A 227 6.81 17.55 29.77
C ASP A 227 7.14 16.94 31.14
N ILE A 228 8.22 17.39 31.80
CA ILE A 228 8.50 17.05 33.22
C ILE A 228 7.40 17.60 34.14
N SER A 229 6.88 18.82 33.88
CA SER A 229 5.78 19.40 34.65
C SER A 229 4.44 18.68 34.42
N CYS A 230 4.21 18.15 33.23
CA CYS A 230 3.07 17.30 32.90
C CYS A 230 3.05 16.03 33.78
N LEU A 231 4.14 15.26 33.75
CA LEU A 231 4.24 14.01 34.53
C LEU A 231 4.19 14.27 36.04
N LYS A 232 4.77 15.37 36.55
CA LYS A 232 4.59 15.79 37.94
C LYS A 232 3.11 16.03 38.28
N SER A 233 2.41 16.84 37.47
CA SER A 233 1.00 17.11 37.68
C SER A 233 0.10 15.87 37.57
N ILE A 234 0.48 14.85 36.78
CA ILE A 234 -0.22 13.55 36.77
C ILE A 234 0.03 12.83 38.10
N LYS A 235 1.29 12.70 38.54
CA LYS A 235 1.64 12.06 39.82
C LYS A 235 0.96 12.72 41.04
N ASP A 236 0.81 14.04 41.01
CA ASP A 236 0.19 14.82 42.09
C ASP A 236 -1.35 14.77 42.10
N SER A 237 -1.99 14.38 40.98
CA SER A 237 -3.46 14.34 40.84
C SER A 237 -4.07 12.94 40.73
N VAL A 238 -3.27 11.94 40.35
CA VAL A 238 -3.67 10.54 40.31
C VAL A 238 -3.44 9.87 41.67
N ILE A 239 -4.49 9.26 42.21
CA ILE A 239 -4.43 8.47 43.43
C ILE A 239 -4.00 7.05 43.05
N ASP A 240 -2.72 6.76 43.25
CA ASP A 240 -2.13 5.42 43.12
C ASP A 240 -2.23 4.66 44.47
N PRO A 241 -3.12 3.66 44.62
CA PRO A 241 -3.31 2.95 45.88
C PRO A 241 -2.30 1.82 46.12
N TYR A 242 -1.43 1.50 45.15
CA TYR A 242 -0.48 0.38 45.22
C TYR A 242 0.98 0.84 45.15
N GLY A 243 1.24 2.07 44.74
CA GLY A 243 2.57 2.69 44.68
C GLY A 243 3.34 2.41 43.39
N TYR A 244 2.69 1.89 42.34
CA TYR A 244 3.30 1.59 41.04
C TYR A 244 4.05 2.79 40.44
N LEU A 245 3.48 3.99 40.46
CA LEU A 245 4.13 5.19 39.92
C LEU A 245 5.38 5.56 40.75
N ASN A 246 5.32 5.35 42.07
CA ASN A 246 6.45 5.61 42.96
C ASN A 246 7.64 4.67 42.78
N THR A 247 7.52 3.59 42.00
CA THR A 247 8.65 2.68 41.71
C THR A 247 9.70 3.29 40.78
N THR A 248 9.28 4.17 39.88
CA THR A 248 10.10 4.64 38.74
C THR A 248 9.96 6.14 38.44
N TRP A 249 8.82 6.77 38.78
CA TRP A 249 8.60 8.21 38.57
C TRP A 249 9.33 9.03 39.65
N ASP A 250 10.66 8.94 39.68
CA ASP A 250 11.52 9.78 40.52
C ASP A 250 11.92 11.06 39.78
N PHE A 251 11.56 12.20 40.38
CA PHE A 251 11.86 13.54 39.87
C PHE A 251 13.07 14.20 40.55
N GLY A 252 13.86 13.45 41.33
CA GLY A 252 15.15 13.88 41.86
C GLY A 252 16.31 13.79 40.87
N ASN A 253 16.16 13.02 39.79
CA ASN A 253 17.14 12.91 38.71
C ASN A 253 17.02 14.10 37.74
N ASN A 254 18.16 14.61 37.25
CA ASN A 254 18.27 15.73 36.30
C ASN A 254 19.03 15.35 35.01
N THR A 255 19.27 14.06 34.77
CA THR A 255 19.91 13.55 33.54
C THR A 255 18.95 13.72 32.36
N GLU A 256 19.45 13.97 31.15
CA GLU A 256 18.58 14.00 29.97
C GLU A 256 17.97 12.61 29.68
N GLY A 257 16.73 12.57 29.20
CA GLY A 257 15.99 11.33 28.94
C GLY A 257 15.47 10.58 30.17
N PHE A 258 15.73 11.03 31.41
CA PHE A 258 15.39 10.25 32.62
C PHE A 258 13.90 9.89 32.76
N ILE A 259 12.98 10.73 32.26
CA ILE A 259 11.53 10.44 32.31
C ILE A 259 11.11 9.31 31.38
N CYS A 260 11.96 8.92 30.42
CA CYS A 260 11.70 7.88 29.44
C CYS A 260 11.90 6.47 30.02
N GLY A 261 12.52 6.36 31.21
CA GLY A 261 12.57 5.13 32.01
C GLY A 261 11.41 4.98 33.00
N PHE A 262 10.43 5.89 32.99
CA PHE A 262 9.28 5.83 33.90
C PHE A 262 8.26 4.77 33.45
N LEU A 263 7.66 4.07 34.41
CA LEU A 263 6.60 3.09 34.15
C LEU A 263 5.49 3.73 33.31
N GLY A 264 5.26 3.18 32.11
CA GLY A 264 4.20 3.62 31.21
C GLY A 264 4.47 4.91 30.43
N VAL A 265 5.69 5.46 30.43
CA VAL A 265 6.05 6.65 29.63
C VAL A 265 6.92 6.23 28.45
N GLU A 266 6.54 6.62 27.24
CA GLU A 266 7.36 6.44 26.03
C GLU A 266 7.68 7.81 25.41
N CYS A 267 8.98 8.05 25.19
CA CYS A 267 9.48 9.32 24.64
C CYS A 267 9.65 9.29 23.12
N TRP A 268 9.96 10.45 22.53
CA TRP A 268 10.40 10.55 21.13
C TRP A 268 11.79 9.92 20.90
N HIS A 269 12.67 10.00 21.90
CA HIS A 269 14.01 9.41 21.89
C HIS A 269 14.47 9.19 23.34
N ASP A 270 15.19 8.11 23.63
CA ASP A 270 15.59 7.72 25.00
C ASP A 270 16.49 8.75 25.71
N GLY A 271 17.15 9.62 24.93
CA GLY A 271 17.96 10.73 25.44
C GLY A 271 17.24 12.07 25.57
N GLU A 272 15.97 12.19 25.17
CA GLU A 272 15.21 13.46 25.17
C GLU A 272 14.04 13.38 26.15
N ASN A 273 13.93 14.34 27.09
CA ASN A 273 12.79 14.45 28.01
C ASN A 273 11.52 14.98 27.30
N ARG A 274 10.98 14.20 26.35
CA ARG A 274 9.85 14.57 25.48
C ARG A 274 8.89 13.39 25.30
N VAL A 275 7.69 13.50 25.87
CA VAL A 275 6.73 12.40 25.96
C VAL A 275 5.85 12.31 24.70
N LEU A 276 5.71 11.10 24.16
CA LEU A 276 4.77 10.79 23.08
C LEU A 276 3.58 9.98 23.56
N ASN A 277 3.82 8.96 24.39
CA ASN A 277 2.76 8.04 24.81
C ASN A 277 2.78 7.87 26.33
N ILE A 278 1.60 7.83 26.93
CA ILE A 278 1.39 7.47 28.33
C ILE A 278 0.45 6.26 28.38
N ARG A 279 0.93 5.13 28.92
CA ARG A 279 0.22 3.86 29.02
C ARG A 279 0.22 3.37 30.48
N LEU A 280 -0.84 3.67 31.23
CA LEU A 280 -1.01 3.32 32.64
C LEU A 280 -2.21 2.38 32.85
N SER A 281 -2.42 1.45 31.92
CA SER A 281 -3.51 0.46 31.99
C SER A 281 -3.33 -0.54 33.14
N ASP A 282 -4.45 -0.99 33.71
CA ASP A 282 -4.55 -2.03 34.76
C ASP A 282 -3.69 -1.81 36.03
N LEU A 283 -3.42 -0.55 36.38
CA LEU A 283 -2.70 -0.17 37.61
C LEU A 283 -3.64 0.12 38.80
N GLY A 284 -4.96 0.00 38.61
CA GLY A 284 -5.97 0.22 39.65
C GLY A 284 -6.08 1.67 40.16
N LEU A 285 -5.55 2.63 39.39
CA LEU A 285 -5.45 4.06 39.67
C LEU A 285 -6.82 4.71 39.85
N LYS A 286 -6.88 5.75 40.66
CA LYS A 286 -8.10 6.49 41.01
C LYS A 286 -7.90 7.99 40.83
N GLY A 287 -9.00 8.74 40.86
CA GLY A 287 -8.99 10.21 40.77
C GLY A 287 -9.91 10.70 39.67
N GLN A 288 -9.75 11.96 39.27
CA GLN A 288 -10.37 12.52 38.07
C GLN A 288 -9.38 12.48 36.90
N PHE A 289 -9.84 12.88 35.70
CA PHE A 289 -8.94 13.05 34.55
C PHE A 289 -7.84 14.09 34.88
N PRO A 290 -6.54 13.73 34.79
CA PRO A 290 -5.46 14.62 35.22
C PRO A 290 -5.27 15.80 34.25
N LEU A 291 -5.72 16.98 34.67
CA LEU A 291 -5.77 18.18 33.83
C LEU A 291 -4.39 18.63 33.31
N GLY A 292 -3.32 18.36 34.06
CA GLY A 292 -1.93 18.69 33.71
C GLY A 292 -1.39 18.03 32.45
N LEU A 293 -2.13 17.10 31.84
CA LEU A 293 -1.86 16.59 30.48
C LEU A 293 -1.72 17.69 29.42
N GLU A 294 -2.30 18.87 29.64
CA GLU A 294 -2.12 20.07 28.81
C GLU A 294 -0.65 20.51 28.65
N HIS A 295 0.24 20.11 29.57
CA HIS A 295 1.68 20.40 29.47
C HIS A 295 2.47 19.33 28.69
N CYS A 296 1.90 18.17 28.37
CA CYS A 296 2.54 17.14 27.54
C CYS A 296 2.38 17.51 26.05
N THR A 297 3.13 18.52 25.60
CA THR A 297 2.88 19.23 24.32
C THR A 297 2.94 18.36 23.07
N SER A 298 3.57 17.18 23.14
CA SER A 298 3.79 16.25 22.03
C SER A 298 2.99 14.95 22.11
N LEU A 299 2.02 14.82 23.05
CA LEU A 299 1.34 13.56 23.32
C LEU A 299 0.47 13.06 22.13
N MET A 300 0.75 11.84 21.69
CA MET A 300 0.08 11.13 20.59
C MET A 300 -0.74 9.93 21.04
N SER A 301 -0.45 9.32 22.20
CA SER A 301 -1.21 8.20 22.76
C SER A 301 -1.44 8.35 24.26
N LEU A 302 -2.67 8.09 24.70
CA LEU A 302 -3.05 8.08 26.11
C LEU A 302 -3.93 6.86 26.38
N ASP A 303 -3.43 5.94 27.20
CA ASP A 303 -4.12 4.75 27.67
C ASP A 303 -4.16 4.76 29.20
N PHE A 304 -5.36 4.99 29.75
CA PHE A 304 -5.70 4.88 31.17
C PHE A 304 -6.74 3.77 31.38
N SER A 305 -6.86 2.81 30.46
CA SER A 305 -7.89 1.76 30.52
C SER A 305 -7.77 0.86 31.76
N HIS A 306 -8.82 0.14 32.11
CA HIS A 306 -8.82 -0.84 33.21
C HIS A 306 -8.43 -0.23 34.59
N ASN A 307 -8.90 1.00 34.86
CA ASN A 307 -8.62 1.73 36.09
C ASN A 307 -9.92 2.11 36.82
N LYS A 308 -9.82 3.00 37.81
CA LYS A 308 -10.91 3.47 38.67
C LYS A 308 -10.98 5.00 38.67
N PHE A 309 -10.67 5.63 37.53
CA PHE A 309 -10.87 7.06 37.30
C PHE A 309 -12.36 7.38 37.20
N GLN A 310 -12.76 8.56 37.69
CA GLN A 310 -14.15 8.94 37.89
C GLN A 310 -14.44 10.41 37.56
N GLY A 311 -15.72 10.72 37.32
CA GLY A 311 -16.18 12.07 36.97
C GLY A 311 -16.09 12.36 35.47
N PRO A 312 -16.24 13.63 35.05
CA PRO A 312 -16.34 14.00 33.65
C PRO A 312 -15.00 13.97 32.90
N ILE A 313 -15.07 13.57 31.62
CA ILE A 313 -14.02 13.86 30.64
C ILE A 313 -14.02 15.39 30.42
N PRO A 314 -12.88 16.10 30.45
CA PRO A 314 -12.87 17.57 30.40
C PRO A 314 -13.49 18.16 29.13
N SER A 315 -14.34 19.18 29.30
CA SER A 315 -14.98 19.92 28.18
C SER A 315 -14.01 20.72 27.28
N ASP A 316 -12.72 20.69 27.59
CA ASP A 316 -11.62 21.28 26.85
C ASP A 316 -10.57 20.25 26.40
N ILE A 317 -10.92 18.95 26.38
CA ILE A 317 -10.03 17.83 25.99
C ILE A 317 -9.19 18.09 24.73
N SER A 318 -9.77 18.74 23.69
CA SER A 318 -9.07 19.08 22.45
C SER A 318 -8.11 20.27 22.49
N LYS A 319 -8.10 21.04 23.60
CA LYS A 319 -7.00 21.96 23.93
C LYS A 319 -5.88 21.25 24.69
N ARG A 320 -6.24 20.32 25.58
CA ARG A 320 -5.30 19.58 26.43
C ARG A 320 -4.49 18.55 25.63
N LEU A 321 -5.10 17.93 24.63
CA LEU A 321 -4.55 16.81 23.87
C LEU A 321 -4.58 17.06 22.34
N PRO A 322 -4.00 18.14 21.81
CA PRO A 322 -4.23 18.61 20.44
C PRO A 322 -3.71 17.66 19.33
N TYR A 323 -2.77 16.78 19.65
CA TYR A 323 -2.13 15.84 18.70
C TYR A 323 -2.52 14.36 18.94
N ILE A 324 -3.47 14.09 19.83
CA ILE A 324 -3.79 12.74 20.26
C ILE A 324 -4.37 11.88 19.11
N THR A 325 -3.87 10.66 19.02
CA THR A 325 -4.22 9.68 17.99
C THR A 325 -4.92 8.44 18.57
N ILE A 326 -4.54 8.05 19.79
CA ILE A 326 -5.13 6.96 20.56
C ILE A 326 -5.55 7.54 21.91
N LEU A 327 -6.80 7.33 22.29
CA LEU A 327 -7.36 7.75 23.57
C LEU A 327 -8.19 6.59 24.12
N ASP A 328 -7.57 5.78 24.98
CA ASP A 328 -8.22 4.65 25.65
C ASP A 328 -8.50 5.01 27.12
N LEU A 329 -9.78 5.24 27.41
CA LEU A 329 -10.34 5.48 28.74
C LEU A 329 -11.33 4.37 29.12
N SER A 330 -11.29 3.22 28.43
CA SER A 330 -12.23 2.11 28.64
C SER A 330 -12.07 1.48 30.03
N TYR A 331 -13.08 0.73 30.49
CA TYR A 331 -13.08 0.03 31.78
C TYR A 331 -12.69 0.94 32.97
N ASN A 332 -13.51 1.97 33.17
CA ASN A 332 -13.32 3.00 34.20
C ASN A 332 -14.69 3.44 34.79
N ASN A 333 -14.71 4.49 35.59
CA ASN A 333 -15.91 5.04 36.25
C ASN A 333 -16.19 6.50 35.80
N PHE A 334 -15.75 6.88 34.58
CA PHE A 334 -16.03 8.20 34.01
C PHE A 334 -17.54 8.39 33.77
N SER A 335 -18.05 9.60 33.98
CA SER A 335 -19.48 9.90 33.97
C SER A 335 -19.83 11.27 33.41
N GLY A 336 -21.10 11.48 33.03
CA GLY A 336 -21.52 12.69 32.30
C GLY A 336 -21.37 12.52 30.79
N GLU A 337 -21.52 13.60 30.04
CA GLU A 337 -21.57 13.56 28.57
C GLU A 337 -20.19 13.43 27.92
N ILE A 338 -20.13 12.80 26.73
CA ILE A 338 -18.94 12.82 25.87
C ILE A 338 -18.74 14.27 25.37
N PRO A 339 -17.60 14.93 25.63
CA PRO A 339 -17.41 16.33 25.27
C PRO A 339 -17.56 16.61 23.77
N SER A 340 -18.42 17.55 23.39
CA SER A 340 -18.69 17.88 21.98
C SER A 340 -17.46 18.42 21.23
N ASN A 341 -16.49 18.99 21.94
CA ASN A 341 -15.22 19.44 21.39
C ASN A 341 -14.24 18.29 21.05
N ILE A 342 -14.58 17.02 21.34
CA ILE A 342 -13.81 15.84 20.89
C ILE A 342 -13.68 15.80 19.36
N VAL A 343 -14.67 16.37 18.65
CA VAL A 343 -14.70 16.52 17.18
C VAL A 343 -13.54 17.39 16.65
N ASN A 344 -12.94 18.23 17.48
CA ASN A 344 -11.79 19.05 17.09
C ASN A 344 -10.45 18.27 17.13
N LEU A 345 -10.43 17.02 17.60
CA LEU A 345 -9.24 16.17 17.61
C LEU A 345 -8.96 15.59 16.22
N SER A 346 -8.45 16.42 15.31
CA SER A 346 -8.25 16.10 13.89
C SER A 346 -7.23 14.99 13.58
N PHE A 347 -6.55 14.46 14.60
CA PHE A 347 -5.59 13.34 14.52
C PHE A 347 -6.11 12.03 15.14
N LEU A 348 -7.31 12.05 15.76
CA LEU A 348 -7.87 10.96 16.56
C LEU A 348 -8.26 9.74 15.69
N ASN A 349 -7.58 8.61 15.90
CA ASN A 349 -7.80 7.34 15.19
C ASN A 349 -8.56 6.31 16.05
N SER A 350 -8.29 6.26 17.36
CA SER A 350 -8.79 5.20 18.26
C SER A 350 -9.34 5.73 19.61
N PRO A 351 -10.50 6.41 19.63
CA PRO A 351 -11.26 6.71 20.83
C PRO A 351 -11.98 5.46 21.40
N ARG A 352 -11.58 5.03 22.59
CA ARG A 352 -12.23 3.94 23.35
C ARG A 352 -12.69 4.45 24.70
N LEU A 353 -14.00 4.36 24.93
CA LEU A 353 -14.74 4.94 26.06
C LEU A 353 -15.74 3.93 26.65
N ASP A 354 -15.67 2.66 26.23
CA ASP A 354 -16.57 1.60 26.69
C ASP A 354 -16.35 1.22 28.17
N HIS A 355 -17.32 0.51 28.75
CA HIS A 355 -17.31 0.07 30.15
C HIS A 355 -17.08 1.24 31.12
N ASN A 356 -18.00 2.22 31.07
CA ASN A 356 -17.97 3.44 31.87
C ASN A 356 -19.41 3.83 32.30
N HIS A 357 -19.61 5.05 32.81
CA HIS A 357 -20.91 5.60 33.22
C HIS A 357 -21.26 6.88 32.43
N LEU A 358 -20.84 6.96 31.17
CA LEU A 358 -21.09 8.11 30.29
C LEU A 358 -22.57 8.16 29.88
N THR A 359 -23.14 9.37 29.88
CA THR A 359 -24.56 9.66 29.71
C THR A 359 -24.80 10.68 28.58
N GLY A 360 -26.06 11.05 28.35
CA GLY A 360 -26.42 12.07 27.36
C GLY A 360 -26.48 11.55 25.93
N ASN A 361 -26.38 12.45 24.96
CA ASN A 361 -26.35 12.09 23.54
C ASN A 361 -24.93 11.73 23.08
N ASN A 362 -24.78 10.64 22.33
CA ASN A 362 -23.54 10.39 21.60
C ASN A 362 -23.34 11.49 20.53
N PRO A 363 -22.21 12.23 20.50
CA PRO A 363 -21.99 13.30 19.53
C PRO A 363 -21.90 12.75 18.11
N THR A 364 -23.00 12.85 17.34
CA THR A 364 -23.11 12.35 15.96
C THR A 364 -22.07 12.97 15.02
N GLN A 365 -21.57 14.15 15.36
CA GLN A 365 -20.50 14.86 14.67
C GLN A 365 -19.15 14.13 14.78
N ILE A 366 -18.95 13.21 15.73
CA ILE A 366 -17.71 12.42 15.82
C ILE A 366 -17.52 11.51 14.58
N GLY A 367 -18.60 11.17 13.87
CA GLY A 367 -18.55 10.50 12.56
C GLY A 367 -17.95 11.35 11.42
N GLN A 368 -17.72 12.65 11.65
CA GLN A 368 -17.04 13.57 10.72
C GLN A 368 -15.51 13.54 10.86
N LEU A 369 -14.97 12.81 11.85
CA LEU A 369 -13.52 12.60 11.97
C LEU A 369 -13.08 11.48 11.02
N ASP A 370 -12.66 11.86 9.80
CA ASP A 370 -12.22 10.98 8.70
C ASP A 370 -11.16 9.92 9.08
N ARG A 371 -10.48 10.09 10.22
CA ARG A 371 -9.40 9.22 10.70
C ARG A 371 -9.85 8.09 11.65
N ILE A 372 -11.07 8.12 12.17
CA ILE A 372 -11.52 7.12 13.16
C ILE A 372 -11.55 5.73 12.53
N LYS A 373 -10.69 4.85 13.06
CA LYS A 373 -10.64 3.42 12.74
C LYS A 373 -11.36 2.57 13.79
N VAL A 374 -11.25 2.98 15.05
CA VAL A 374 -11.80 2.27 16.22
C VAL A 374 -12.54 3.27 17.08
N PHE A 375 -13.87 3.16 17.15
CA PHE A 375 -14.68 3.88 18.14
C PHE A 375 -15.42 2.84 18.97
N SER A 376 -15.33 2.95 20.29
CA SER A 376 -15.97 2.01 21.22
C SER A 376 -16.60 2.76 22.38
N VAL A 377 -17.90 2.54 22.59
CA VAL A 377 -18.72 3.17 23.64
C VAL A 377 -19.67 2.18 24.32
N ALA A 378 -19.50 0.88 24.08
CA ALA A 378 -20.30 -0.18 24.69
C ALA A 378 -20.35 -0.09 26.22
N ASN A 379 -21.38 -0.67 26.85
CA ASN A 379 -21.51 -0.71 28.30
C ASN A 379 -21.43 0.70 28.95
N ASN A 380 -22.27 1.61 28.46
CA ASN A 380 -22.46 2.97 28.98
C ASN A 380 -23.97 3.29 29.05
N GLN A 381 -24.32 4.53 29.40
CA GLN A 381 -25.68 5.03 29.57
C GLN A 381 -26.05 6.06 28.48
N LEU A 382 -25.46 5.95 27.29
CA LEU A 382 -25.64 6.89 26.18
C LEU A 382 -26.99 6.69 25.48
N SER A 383 -27.45 7.76 24.82
CA SER A 383 -28.66 7.77 24.00
C SER A 383 -28.49 8.51 22.67
N GLY A 384 -29.47 8.37 21.79
CA GLY A 384 -29.52 9.04 20.49
C GLY A 384 -29.05 8.17 19.32
N PRO A 385 -29.08 8.72 18.09
CA PRO A 385 -28.64 8.02 16.89
C PRO A 385 -27.11 7.81 16.88
N LEU A 386 -26.65 6.68 16.35
CA LEU A 386 -25.23 6.43 16.13
C LEU A 386 -24.65 7.40 15.07
N PRO A 387 -23.38 7.84 15.23
CA PRO A 387 -22.66 8.56 14.20
C PRO A 387 -22.52 7.72 12.93
N ASN A 388 -22.66 8.34 11.76
CA ASN A 388 -22.40 7.68 10.47
C ASN A 388 -20.91 7.76 10.14
N PHE A 389 -20.14 6.77 10.59
CA PHE A 389 -18.71 6.65 10.29
C PHE A 389 -18.47 6.22 8.83
N GLY A 390 -17.36 6.67 8.24
CA GLY A 390 -16.88 6.18 6.94
C GLY A 390 -16.28 4.77 6.99
N ALA A 391 -15.93 4.29 8.19
CA ALA A 391 -15.44 2.94 8.46
C ALA A 391 -16.55 2.03 9.02
N VAL A 392 -16.45 0.73 8.77
CA VAL A 392 -17.37 -0.27 9.34
C VAL A 392 -16.95 -0.56 10.79
N ILE A 393 -17.70 -0.02 11.75
CA ILE A 393 -17.45 -0.23 13.17
C ILE A 393 -18.31 -1.41 13.69
N PRO A 394 -17.74 -2.37 14.45
CA PRO A 394 -18.46 -3.55 14.93
C PRO A 394 -19.73 -3.25 15.72
N TYR A 395 -20.69 -4.19 15.69
CA TYR A 395 -21.90 -4.14 16.53
C TYR A 395 -21.54 -4.05 18.02
N ASP A 396 -20.55 -4.83 18.45
CA ASP A 396 -20.10 -4.94 19.84
C ASP A 396 -19.51 -3.64 20.39
N SER A 397 -19.10 -2.71 19.54
CA SER A 397 -18.62 -1.37 19.93
C SER A 397 -19.72 -0.45 20.50
N PHE A 398 -21.00 -0.83 20.38
CA PHE A 398 -22.16 -0.02 20.78
C PHE A 398 -23.13 -0.71 21.74
N VAL A 399 -22.89 -1.98 22.11
CA VAL A 399 -23.85 -2.78 22.90
C VAL A 399 -24.06 -2.22 24.32
N ASN A 400 -25.12 -2.71 24.98
CA ASN A 400 -25.45 -2.41 26.36
C ASN A 400 -25.62 -0.91 26.70
N ASN A 401 -25.91 -0.09 25.69
CA ASN A 401 -26.41 1.27 25.83
C ASN A 401 -27.91 1.28 25.47
N ALA A 402 -28.80 1.41 26.46
CA ALA A 402 -30.23 1.25 26.25
C ALA A 402 -30.88 2.33 25.34
N GLY A 403 -30.24 3.49 25.18
CA GLY A 403 -30.75 4.61 24.40
C GLY A 403 -30.18 4.77 22.99
N LEU A 404 -29.17 3.99 22.59
CA LEU A 404 -28.52 4.12 21.27
C LEU A 404 -29.31 3.41 20.17
N CYS A 405 -29.34 4.01 18.97
CA CYS A 405 -30.09 3.48 17.84
C CYS A 405 -29.49 3.85 16.47
N GLY A 406 -29.92 3.18 15.39
CA GLY A 406 -29.32 3.29 14.07
C GLY A 406 -28.22 2.25 13.84
N LYS A 407 -27.94 1.92 12.57
CA LYS A 407 -27.03 0.82 12.19
C LYS A 407 -25.63 0.99 12.81
N PRO A 408 -24.99 -0.07 13.33
CA PRO A 408 -25.41 -1.49 13.29
C PRO A 408 -26.49 -1.90 14.31
N LEU A 409 -26.89 -1.02 15.24
CA LEU A 409 -28.01 -1.28 16.16
C LEU A 409 -29.38 -1.20 15.44
N LYS A 410 -30.46 -1.49 16.17
CA LYS A 410 -31.84 -1.32 15.71
C LYS A 410 -32.07 0.11 15.23
N ASN A 411 -32.74 0.28 14.08
CA ASN A 411 -33.13 1.60 13.57
C ASN A 411 -33.85 2.42 14.65
N CYS A 412 -33.54 3.72 14.73
CA CYS A 412 -34.23 4.63 15.65
C CYS A 412 -35.73 4.64 15.39
N SER A 413 -36.52 4.27 16.40
CA SER A 413 -37.97 4.41 16.39
C SER A 413 -38.34 5.87 16.10
N SER A 414 -39.18 6.11 15.10
CA SER A 414 -39.50 7.46 14.59
C SER A 414 -40.46 8.22 15.50
N HIS A 415 -40.05 8.46 16.74
CA HIS A 415 -40.75 9.37 17.64
C HIS A 415 -40.65 10.79 17.08
N GLN A 416 -41.81 11.37 16.74
CA GLN A 416 -41.93 12.50 15.82
C GLN A 416 -41.10 13.73 16.24
N GLN A 417 -40.07 14.09 15.47
CA GLN A 417 -39.73 15.51 15.34
C GLN A 417 -40.84 16.17 14.51
N LYS A 418 -41.56 17.09 15.16
CA LYS A 418 -42.92 17.54 14.78
C LYS A 418 -42.97 18.54 13.61
N PHE A 419 -41.91 18.60 12.79
CA PHE A 419 -41.70 19.65 11.77
C PHE A 419 -42.18 19.26 10.36
N ASP A 420 -41.89 18.05 9.88
CA ASP A 420 -42.01 17.71 8.45
C ASP A 420 -43.47 17.60 7.93
N TYR A 421 -44.43 17.35 8.83
CA TYR A 421 -45.85 17.28 8.48
C TYR A 421 -46.47 18.63 8.08
N SER A 422 -45.94 19.76 8.58
CA SER A 422 -46.48 21.08 8.28
C SER A 422 -46.16 21.51 6.85
N PHE A 423 -44.93 21.26 6.39
CA PHE A 423 -44.44 21.68 5.08
C PHE A 423 -45.17 20.95 3.92
N LYS A 424 -45.33 19.62 4.03
CA LYS A 424 -46.06 18.83 3.02
C LYS A 424 -47.55 19.16 2.98
N GLY A 425 -48.18 19.45 4.12
CA GLY A 425 -49.56 19.93 4.17
C GLY A 425 -49.72 21.28 3.45
N GLY A 426 -48.82 22.23 3.73
CA GLY A 426 -48.79 23.53 3.04
C GLY A 426 -48.62 23.40 1.52
N PHE A 427 -47.78 22.48 1.04
CA PHE A 427 -47.56 22.27 -0.38
C PHE A 427 -48.80 21.72 -1.11
N VAL A 428 -49.55 20.80 -0.50
CA VAL A 428 -50.79 20.25 -1.08
C VAL A 428 -51.90 21.30 -1.11
N ILE A 429 -52.08 22.07 -0.04
CA ILE A 429 -53.07 23.17 0.01
C ILE A 429 -52.70 24.26 -1.00
N GLY A 430 -51.42 24.67 -1.05
CA GLY A 430 -50.92 25.65 -2.01
C GLY A 430 -51.11 25.21 -3.46
N TYR A 431 -50.84 23.94 -3.78
CA TYR A 431 -51.08 23.37 -5.11
C TYR A 431 -52.57 23.45 -5.51
N LEU A 432 -53.49 23.10 -4.61
CA LEU A 432 -54.93 23.17 -4.88
C LEU A 432 -55.43 24.62 -5.09
N VAL A 433 -54.95 25.58 -4.29
CA VAL A 433 -55.27 27.01 -4.44
C VAL A 433 -54.68 27.59 -5.74
N PHE A 434 -53.46 27.19 -6.09
CA PHE A 434 -52.81 27.60 -7.34
C PHE A 434 -53.53 27.02 -8.57
N SER A 435 -53.81 25.71 -8.58
CA SER A 435 -54.53 25.05 -9.68
C SER A 435 -55.94 25.63 -9.90
N THR A 436 -56.67 25.94 -8.82
CA THR A 436 -58.00 26.55 -8.94
C THR A 436 -57.94 28.00 -9.42
N SER A 437 -56.98 28.81 -8.94
CA SER A 437 -56.76 30.18 -9.45
C SER A 437 -56.39 30.18 -10.94
N VAL A 438 -55.49 29.29 -11.37
CA VAL A 438 -55.10 29.16 -12.79
C VAL A 438 -56.28 28.70 -13.65
N ALA A 439 -57.09 27.76 -13.19
CA ALA A 439 -58.29 27.32 -13.90
C ALA A 439 -59.35 28.43 -14.04
N ILE A 440 -59.54 29.25 -13.00
CA ILE A 440 -60.45 30.41 -13.03
C ILE A 440 -59.93 31.49 -13.99
N CYS A 441 -58.64 31.82 -13.95
CA CYS A 441 -58.05 32.75 -14.91
C CYS A 441 -58.16 32.25 -16.36
N PHE A 442 -57.86 30.98 -16.61
CA PHE A 442 -57.93 30.39 -17.95
C PHE A 442 -59.37 30.36 -18.50
N THR A 443 -60.35 30.01 -17.66
CA THR A 443 -61.77 30.03 -18.06
C THR A 443 -62.32 31.44 -18.23
N SER A 444 -61.88 32.40 -17.41
CA SER A 444 -62.32 33.81 -17.51
C SER A 444 -61.71 34.57 -18.70
N TYR A 445 -60.50 34.24 -19.15
CA TYR A 445 -59.80 34.99 -20.21
C TYR A 445 -59.74 34.28 -21.56
N CYS A 446 -59.70 32.95 -21.61
CA CYS A 446 -59.48 32.22 -22.88
C CYS A 446 -60.79 31.69 -23.53
N VAL A 447 -61.86 31.49 -22.76
CA VAL A 447 -63.13 30.96 -23.30
C VAL A 447 -63.84 31.89 -24.30
N PRO A 448 -63.84 33.24 -24.14
CA PRO A 448 -64.47 34.14 -25.11
C PRO A 448 -63.89 34.14 -26.54
N TRP A 449 -62.78 33.41 -26.78
CA TRP A 449 -62.07 33.40 -28.07
C TRP A 449 -62.07 32.04 -28.80
N VAL A 450 -62.65 30.98 -28.23
CA VAL A 450 -62.65 29.62 -28.83
C VAL A 450 -64.04 29.20 -29.35
N CYS A 451 -64.90 30.18 -29.64
CA CYS A 451 -66.18 29.97 -30.35
C CYS A 451 -66.07 30.20 -31.88
N ALA A 452 -64.95 29.77 -32.49
CA ALA A 452 -64.76 29.74 -33.93
C ALA A 452 -63.77 28.63 -34.36
N GLY A 453 -64.05 27.94 -35.48
CA GLY A 453 -63.10 27.04 -36.14
C GLY A 453 -63.36 25.53 -35.95
N GLU A 454 -64.17 24.92 -36.83
CA GLU A 454 -64.29 23.46 -36.90
C GLU A 454 -63.04 22.78 -37.52
N ARG A 455 -62.58 21.64 -36.99
CA ARG A 455 -62.57 20.30 -37.67
C ARG A 455 -61.51 19.30 -37.15
N LYS A 456 -62.02 18.15 -36.71
CA LYS A 456 -61.54 16.77 -36.97
C LYS A 456 -60.01 16.51 -37.04
N LYS A 457 -59.49 15.76 -36.05
CA LYS A 457 -59.31 14.29 -36.14
C LYS A 457 -58.88 13.70 -34.78
N LYS A 458 -59.20 12.42 -34.55
CA LYS A 458 -58.64 11.60 -33.46
C LYS A 458 -57.55 10.70 -34.04
N ILE A 459 -56.46 10.49 -33.29
CA ILE A 459 -55.59 9.31 -33.40
C ILE A 459 -55.48 8.74 -31.99
N THR A 460 -55.52 7.42 -31.86
CA THR A 460 -55.68 6.72 -30.58
C THR A 460 -54.36 6.06 -30.17
N ILE A 461 -54.09 6.00 -28.86
CA ILE A 461 -52.84 5.54 -28.21
C ILE A 461 -52.45 4.08 -28.54
N LEU A 462 -53.27 3.34 -29.30
CA LEU A 462 -53.13 1.91 -29.58
C LEU A 462 -51.94 1.55 -30.50
N GLU A 463 -51.59 2.41 -31.48
CA GLU A 463 -50.47 2.12 -32.40
C GLU A 463 -49.10 2.20 -31.71
N MET A 464 -48.96 3.09 -30.72
CA MET A 464 -47.71 3.30 -29.98
C MET A 464 -47.32 2.11 -29.07
N MET A 465 -48.26 1.22 -28.77
CA MET A 465 -48.01 0.01 -27.97
C MET A 465 -47.57 -1.21 -28.79
N MET A 466 -47.65 -1.17 -30.13
CA MET A 466 -47.30 -2.32 -30.98
C MET A 466 -45.86 -2.33 -31.51
N LEU A 467 -45.09 -1.24 -31.35
CA LEU A 467 -43.70 -1.16 -31.80
C LEU A 467 -42.64 -1.63 -30.80
N MET A 468 -43.01 -1.96 -29.55
CA MET A 468 -42.07 -2.46 -28.51
C MET A 468 -42.21 -3.97 -28.22
N ARG A 469 -42.55 -4.80 -29.22
CA ARG A 469 -42.68 -6.26 -29.03
C ARG A 469 -42.08 -7.16 -30.12
N THR A 470 -41.02 -6.72 -30.83
CA THR A 470 -40.34 -7.59 -31.83
C THR A 470 -38.83 -7.33 -31.96
N ARG A 471 -38.06 -7.57 -30.88
CA ARG A 471 -36.59 -7.84 -30.95
C ARG A 471 -36.06 -8.54 -29.69
N LYS A 472 -36.56 -9.76 -29.42
CA LYS A 472 -36.04 -10.63 -28.34
C LYS A 472 -35.71 -12.04 -28.86
N HIS A 473 -34.59 -12.17 -29.59
CA HIS A 473 -33.75 -13.37 -29.55
C HIS A 473 -32.39 -13.15 -30.25
N LYS A 474 -31.44 -14.00 -29.86
CA LYS A 474 -30.12 -14.26 -30.47
C LYS A 474 -29.00 -13.25 -30.20
N ILE A 475 -28.52 -13.28 -28.96
CA ILE A 475 -27.10 -13.11 -28.61
C ILE A 475 -26.67 -14.42 -27.92
N THR A 476 -25.40 -14.80 -28.04
CA THR A 476 -24.86 -16.12 -27.66
C THR A 476 -24.38 -16.14 -26.20
N GLU A 477 -24.23 -17.32 -25.60
CA GLU A 477 -23.97 -17.52 -24.15
C GLU A 477 -22.56 -17.11 -23.66
N ASP A 478 -21.80 -16.37 -24.46
CA ASP A 478 -20.42 -15.92 -24.19
C ASP A 478 -20.37 -14.46 -23.65
N ASP A 479 -21.34 -13.63 -24.03
CA ASP A 479 -21.37 -12.20 -23.65
C ASP A 479 -21.73 -11.96 -22.17
N GLN A 480 -22.28 -12.96 -21.46
CA GLN A 480 -22.86 -12.73 -20.12
C GLN A 480 -21.79 -12.57 -19.01
N ALA A 481 -20.60 -13.17 -19.16
CA ALA A 481 -19.46 -12.91 -18.28
C ALA A 481 -18.71 -11.60 -18.66
N ARG A 482 -18.70 -11.28 -19.95
CA ARG A 482 -18.05 -10.06 -20.49
C ARG A 482 -18.80 -8.78 -20.09
N SER A 483 -20.13 -8.86 -20.04
CA SER A 483 -21.00 -7.78 -19.57
C SER A 483 -20.79 -7.47 -18.08
N SER A 484 -20.61 -8.48 -17.22
CA SER A 484 -20.45 -8.25 -15.77
C SER A 484 -19.15 -7.53 -15.42
N LEU A 485 -18.02 -7.88 -16.04
CA LEU A 485 -16.74 -7.21 -15.79
C LEU A 485 -16.76 -5.74 -16.24
N LEU A 486 -17.39 -5.44 -17.38
CA LEU A 486 -17.58 -4.06 -17.85
C LEU A 486 -18.55 -3.28 -16.96
N GLU A 487 -19.63 -3.90 -16.46
CA GLU A 487 -20.49 -3.26 -15.45
C GLU A 487 -19.76 -3.01 -14.12
N GLU A 488 -18.87 -3.91 -13.68
CA GLU A 488 -18.16 -3.80 -12.42
C GLU A 488 -17.07 -2.71 -12.47
N GLY A 489 -16.24 -2.71 -13.51
CA GLY A 489 -15.27 -1.64 -13.77
C GLY A 489 -15.92 -0.26 -13.97
N THR A 490 -17.07 -0.18 -14.67
CA THR A 490 -17.79 1.10 -14.79
C THR A 490 -18.48 1.55 -13.50
N LYS A 491 -18.96 0.62 -12.66
CA LYS A 491 -19.41 0.93 -11.29
C LYS A 491 -18.25 1.48 -10.46
N GLU A 492 -17.09 0.83 -10.45
CA GLU A 492 -15.91 1.35 -9.74
C GLU A 492 -15.51 2.75 -10.21
N VAL A 493 -15.39 2.98 -11.52
CA VAL A 493 -15.09 4.31 -12.09
C VAL A 493 -16.12 5.35 -11.63
N SER A 494 -17.41 5.02 -11.60
CA SER A 494 -18.47 5.92 -11.09
C SER A 494 -18.34 6.26 -9.59
N THR A 495 -17.63 5.44 -8.81
CA THR A 495 -17.26 5.80 -7.42
C THR A 495 -16.02 6.70 -7.37
N LEU A 496 -15.09 6.54 -8.33
CA LEU A 496 -13.84 7.32 -8.43
C LEU A 496 -14.06 8.72 -9.02
N GLU A 497 -15.10 8.92 -9.84
CA GLU A 497 -15.58 10.24 -10.29
C GLU A 497 -15.91 11.21 -9.13
N LYS A 498 -16.12 10.69 -7.91
CA LYS A 498 -16.32 11.49 -6.69
C LYS A 498 -15.02 11.97 -6.03
N ARG A 499 -13.86 11.49 -6.48
CA ARG A 499 -12.52 11.80 -5.94
C ARG A 499 -11.61 12.48 -6.97
N VAL A 500 -11.74 12.10 -8.24
CA VAL A 500 -10.91 12.58 -9.36
C VAL A 500 -11.78 13.13 -10.47
N THR A 501 -11.41 14.28 -11.02
CA THR A 501 -12.19 14.96 -12.06
C THR A 501 -12.14 14.19 -13.38
N ARG A 502 -13.30 13.77 -13.89
CA ARG A 502 -13.41 13.29 -15.27
C ARG A 502 -13.35 14.47 -16.23
N MET A 503 -12.45 14.40 -17.20
CA MET A 503 -12.20 15.43 -18.21
C MET A 503 -12.78 15.00 -19.57
N SER A 504 -13.08 15.98 -20.42
CA SER A 504 -13.60 15.77 -21.78
C SER A 504 -12.47 15.36 -22.73
N TYR A 505 -12.75 14.42 -23.65
CA TYR A 505 -11.78 14.03 -24.68
C TYR A 505 -11.45 15.20 -25.61
N ALA A 506 -12.43 16.05 -25.95
CA ALA A 506 -12.23 17.20 -26.83
C ALA A 506 -11.23 18.19 -26.20
N ASP A 507 -11.40 18.53 -24.93
CA ASP A 507 -10.53 19.45 -24.19
C ASP A 507 -9.08 18.95 -24.15
N LEU A 508 -8.89 17.63 -23.99
CA LEU A 508 -7.55 17.00 -24.00
C LEU A 508 -6.98 16.88 -25.42
N ASN A 509 -7.81 16.62 -26.43
CA ASN A 509 -7.41 16.60 -27.83
C ASN A 509 -6.89 17.99 -28.25
N ASP A 510 -7.67 19.03 -27.98
CA ASP A 510 -7.34 20.40 -28.38
C ASP A 510 -6.13 20.93 -27.61
N ALA A 511 -6.04 20.67 -26.30
CA ALA A 511 -4.90 21.06 -25.49
C ALA A 511 -3.60 20.32 -25.82
N THR A 512 -3.65 19.17 -26.51
CA THR A 512 -2.46 18.40 -26.97
C THR A 512 -2.16 18.56 -28.45
N ASP A 513 -2.84 19.48 -29.16
CA ASP A 513 -2.75 19.63 -30.63
C ASP A 513 -3.08 18.31 -31.35
N SER A 514 -4.25 17.74 -31.05
CA SER A 514 -4.70 16.43 -31.51
C SER A 514 -3.71 15.28 -31.23
N PHE A 515 -3.07 15.31 -30.05
CA PHE A 515 -2.00 14.39 -29.65
C PHE A 515 -0.78 14.39 -30.60
N SER A 516 -0.40 15.58 -31.07
CA SER A 516 0.77 15.83 -31.93
C SER A 516 2.08 15.26 -31.36
N GLU A 517 2.92 14.68 -32.23
CA GLU A 517 4.25 14.16 -31.85
C GLU A 517 5.15 15.25 -31.26
N ASN A 518 4.98 16.51 -31.68
CA ASN A 518 5.68 17.68 -31.15
C ASN A 518 5.41 17.93 -29.65
N ASN A 519 4.31 17.39 -29.12
CA ASN A 519 3.93 17.50 -27.70
C ASN A 519 4.34 16.26 -26.88
N VAL A 520 4.96 15.24 -27.46
CA VAL A 520 5.42 14.06 -26.72
C VAL A 520 6.58 14.43 -25.80
N ILE A 521 6.40 14.22 -24.50
CA ILE A 521 7.42 14.43 -23.45
C ILE A 521 7.97 13.13 -22.86
N GLY A 522 7.40 11.98 -23.24
CA GLY A 522 7.94 10.66 -22.90
C GLY A 522 7.13 9.52 -23.52
N GLN A 523 7.79 8.38 -23.73
CA GLN A 523 7.15 7.14 -24.19
C GLN A 523 7.61 6.00 -23.27
N GLY A 524 6.66 5.37 -22.59
CA GLY A 524 6.89 4.22 -21.71
C GLY A 524 6.18 2.97 -22.20
N LYS A 525 6.39 1.83 -21.53
CA LYS A 525 5.74 0.55 -21.87
C LYS A 525 4.20 0.60 -21.78
N VAL A 526 3.68 1.45 -20.89
CA VAL A 526 2.25 1.59 -20.55
C VAL A 526 1.53 2.57 -21.48
N GLY A 527 2.24 3.53 -22.07
CA GLY A 527 1.63 4.60 -22.84
C GLY A 527 2.57 5.75 -23.20
N ILE A 528 2.03 6.72 -23.92
CA ILE A 528 2.72 7.95 -24.37
C ILE A 528 2.27 9.12 -23.50
N LEU A 529 3.23 9.92 -23.03
CA LEU A 529 3.01 11.10 -22.21
C LEU A 529 3.12 12.36 -23.07
N TYR A 530 2.03 13.12 -23.15
CA TYR A 530 1.94 14.37 -23.89
C TYR A 530 1.93 15.57 -22.95
N LYS A 531 2.56 16.66 -23.36
CA LYS A 531 2.36 17.98 -22.78
C LYS A 531 1.06 18.56 -23.32
N ALA A 532 0.14 18.93 -22.44
CA ALA A 532 -1.08 19.66 -22.80
C ALA A 532 -0.99 21.11 -22.34
N SER A 533 -1.45 22.05 -23.15
CA SER A 533 -1.52 23.48 -22.82
C SER A 533 -2.96 23.95 -22.95
N LEU A 534 -3.61 24.22 -21.81
CA LEU A 534 -4.99 24.70 -21.77
C LEU A 534 -5.09 26.17 -22.19
N THR A 535 -6.25 26.57 -22.69
CA THR A 535 -6.55 27.95 -23.15
C THR A 535 -6.41 29.02 -22.06
N ASN A 536 -6.46 28.61 -20.79
CA ASN A 536 -6.24 29.46 -19.61
C ASN A 536 -4.74 29.56 -19.19
N GLY A 537 -3.81 29.01 -19.97
CA GLY A 537 -2.37 29.06 -19.73
C GLY A 537 -1.83 27.98 -18.78
N TYR A 538 -2.67 27.08 -18.26
CA TYR A 538 -2.21 25.96 -17.44
C TYR A 538 -1.60 24.86 -18.31
N VAL A 539 -0.47 24.30 -17.88
CA VAL A 539 0.23 23.22 -18.58
C VAL A 539 0.10 21.93 -17.76
N LEU A 540 -0.34 20.86 -18.42
CA LEU A 540 -0.62 19.55 -17.84
C LEU A 540 0.20 18.44 -18.54
N ALA A 541 0.29 17.27 -17.92
CA ALA A 541 0.82 16.06 -18.54
C ALA A 541 -0.29 15.03 -18.74
N VAL A 542 -0.49 14.54 -19.96
CA VAL A 542 -1.56 13.62 -20.35
C VAL A 542 -0.95 12.28 -20.78
N LYS A 543 -1.12 11.25 -19.95
CA LYS A 543 -0.66 9.87 -20.20
C LYS A 543 -1.76 9.14 -20.97
N LYS A 544 -1.58 8.97 -22.28
CA LYS A 544 -2.43 8.16 -23.15
C LYS A 544 -1.96 6.71 -23.07
N LEU A 545 -2.73 5.85 -22.41
CA LEU A 545 -2.37 4.42 -22.31
C LEU A 545 -2.53 3.74 -23.68
N HIS A 546 -1.75 2.69 -23.91
CA HIS A 546 -1.91 1.86 -25.10
C HIS A 546 -3.25 1.09 -25.06
N ALA A 547 -3.82 0.78 -26.23
CA ALA A 547 -5.14 0.16 -26.36
C ALA A 547 -5.09 -1.37 -26.14
N PHE A 548 -4.68 -1.80 -24.94
CA PHE A 548 -4.61 -3.20 -24.53
C PHE A 548 -5.51 -3.45 -23.31
N GLN A 549 -6.27 -4.54 -23.33
CA GLN A 549 -7.25 -4.85 -22.28
C GLN A 549 -6.60 -5.12 -20.91
N PHE A 550 -5.35 -5.58 -20.86
CA PHE A 550 -4.59 -5.77 -19.62
C PHE A 550 -4.10 -4.46 -18.96
N LEU A 551 -4.16 -3.31 -19.64
CA LEU A 551 -3.77 -2.02 -19.07
C LEU A 551 -4.92 -1.33 -18.30
N GLU A 552 -6.14 -1.91 -18.33
CA GLU A 552 -7.30 -1.41 -17.58
C GLU A 552 -7.08 -1.52 -16.07
N GLU A 553 -6.43 -2.59 -15.59
CA GLU A 553 -6.13 -2.78 -14.17
C GLU A 553 -5.06 -1.81 -13.66
N GLN A 554 -3.98 -1.58 -14.42
CA GLN A 554 -2.98 -0.54 -14.12
C GLN A 554 -3.62 0.86 -14.10
N PHE A 555 -4.52 1.16 -15.04
CA PHE A 555 -5.27 2.41 -15.08
C PHE A 555 -6.16 2.57 -13.84
N ILE A 556 -6.88 1.52 -13.44
CA ILE A 556 -7.74 1.52 -12.25
C ILE A 556 -6.91 1.62 -10.97
N SER A 557 -5.75 0.95 -10.87
CA SER A 557 -4.86 1.04 -9.70
C SER A 557 -4.27 2.44 -9.54
N GLU A 558 -3.67 2.99 -10.60
CA GLU A 558 -3.09 4.34 -10.56
C GLU A 558 -4.16 5.42 -10.28
N LEU A 559 -5.39 5.23 -10.78
CA LEU A 559 -6.56 6.08 -10.46
C LEU A 559 -7.06 5.92 -9.02
N LYS A 560 -7.15 4.68 -8.49
CA LYS A 560 -7.54 4.40 -7.09
C LYS A 560 -6.53 5.01 -6.11
N ILE A 561 -5.23 4.83 -6.38
CA ILE A 561 -4.12 5.27 -5.54
C ILE A 561 -3.95 6.79 -5.63
N LEU A 562 -3.51 7.34 -6.76
CA LEU A 562 -3.23 8.78 -6.87
C LEU A 562 -4.49 9.66 -6.81
N GLY A 563 -5.66 9.08 -7.05
CA GLY A 563 -6.95 9.74 -6.81
C GLY A 563 -7.36 9.84 -5.34
N SER A 564 -6.80 8.99 -4.47
CA SER A 564 -7.08 8.98 -3.02
C SER A 564 -5.95 9.57 -2.19
N LEU A 565 -4.70 9.53 -2.69
CA LEU A 565 -3.51 9.97 -1.99
C LEU A 565 -3.09 11.39 -2.37
N ARG A 566 -2.78 12.23 -1.38
CA ARG A 566 -2.23 13.58 -1.59
C ARG A 566 -1.07 13.82 -0.64
N HIS A 567 0.15 13.89 -1.18
CA HIS A 567 1.37 14.14 -0.43
C HIS A 567 2.37 14.93 -1.28
N ILE A 568 3.20 15.78 -0.65
CA ILE A 568 4.10 16.72 -1.34
C ILE A 568 5.09 16.04 -2.30
N ASN A 569 5.46 14.79 -2.03
CA ASN A 569 6.40 14.00 -2.83
C ASN A 569 5.76 12.90 -3.70
N LEU A 570 4.43 12.92 -3.88
CA LEU A 570 3.73 12.09 -4.88
C LEU A 570 3.28 12.96 -6.06
N LEU A 571 3.19 12.40 -7.26
CA LEU A 571 2.71 13.09 -8.46
C LEU A 571 1.19 13.35 -8.36
N PRO A 572 0.72 14.62 -8.40
CA PRO A 572 -0.72 14.90 -8.32
C PRO A 572 -1.44 14.45 -9.59
N LEU A 573 -2.35 13.47 -9.44
CA LEU A 573 -3.36 13.16 -10.45
C LEU A 573 -4.48 14.20 -10.34
N LEU A 574 -4.70 14.94 -11.42
CA LEU A 574 -5.66 16.04 -11.51
C LEU A 574 -6.97 15.61 -12.17
N GLY A 575 -6.90 14.63 -13.08
CA GLY A 575 -8.07 14.12 -13.78
C GLY A 575 -7.81 12.83 -14.54
N PHE A 576 -8.87 12.31 -15.14
CA PHE A 576 -8.81 11.19 -16.08
C PHE A 576 -9.82 11.38 -17.22
N CYS A 577 -9.62 10.69 -18.34
CA CYS A 577 -10.61 10.62 -19.41
C CYS A 577 -10.74 9.17 -19.91
N ILE A 578 -11.96 8.79 -20.27
CA ILE A 578 -12.32 7.50 -20.85
C ILE A 578 -13.18 7.79 -22.08
N GLU A 579 -12.64 7.45 -23.24
CA GLU A 579 -13.27 7.63 -24.55
C GLU A 579 -13.16 6.30 -25.31
N GLN A 580 -14.29 5.62 -25.51
CA GLN A 580 -14.36 4.29 -26.14
C GLN A 580 -13.35 3.30 -25.52
N ASN A 581 -12.39 2.80 -26.31
CA ASN A 581 -11.33 1.87 -25.87
C ASN A 581 -9.99 2.59 -25.57
N GLN A 582 -10.01 3.89 -25.30
CA GLN A 582 -8.85 4.68 -24.87
C GLN A 582 -9.01 5.10 -23.40
N ARG A 583 -7.87 5.19 -22.71
CA ARG A 583 -7.76 5.58 -21.29
C ARG A 583 -6.69 6.66 -21.15
N PHE A 584 -6.98 7.70 -20.38
CA PHE A 584 -6.10 8.84 -20.18
C PHE A 584 -6.01 9.20 -18.71
N LEU A 585 -4.79 9.40 -18.21
CA LEU A 585 -4.53 9.97 -16.87
C LEU A 585 -3.89 11.35 -17.03
N VAL A 586 -4.36 12.33 -16.25
CA VAL A 586 -3.98 13.75 -16.39
C VAL A 586 -3.37 14.25 -15.09
N TYR A 587 -2.12 14.71 -15.18
CA TYR A 587 -1.29 15.08 -14.03
C TYR A 587 -0.82 16.53 -14.12
N GLU A 588 -0.33 17.06 -12.99
CA GLU A 588 0.46 18.30 -12.98
C GLU A 588 1.73 18.13 -13.83
N TYR A 589 2.02 19.09 -14.73
CA TYR A 589 3.20 19.04 -15.58
C TYR A 589 4.50 19.27 -14.79
N MET A 590 5.44 18.34 -14.90
CA MET A 590 6.75 18.37 -14.23
C MET A 590 7.84 18.87 -15.20
N PRO A 591 8.23 20.16 -15.15
CA PRO A 591 9.01 20.78 -16.22
C PRO A 591 10.51 20.41 -16.21
N ASN A 592 11.03 19.88 -15.09
CA ASN A 592 12.38 19.33 -15.05
C ASN A 592 12.43 17.85 -15.51
N GLY A 593 11.29 17.26 -15.91
CA GLY A 593 11.21 15.91 -16.46
C GLY A 593 11.36 14.80 -15.41
N ASN A 594 11.80 13.63 -15.85
CA ASN A 594 12.16 12.51 -14.97
C ASN A 594 13.62 12.62 -14.50
N LEU A 595 13.93 11.94 -13.40
CA LEU A 595 15.25 11.93 -12.76
C LEU A 595 16.30 11.17 -13.57
N TYR A 596 15.92 10.07 -14.23
CA TYR A 596 16.79 9.27 -15.09
C TYR A 596 17.43 10.14 -16.20
N ASP A 597 16.68 11.02 -16.86
CA ASP A 597 17.20 11.94 -17.90
C ASP A 597 18.12 13.06 -17.36
N TRP A 598 18.38 13.14 -16.06
CA TRP A 598 19.44 13.97 -15.45
C TRP A 598 20.70 13.16 -15.14
N LEU A 599 20.52 11.94 -14.63
CA LEU A 599 21.63 11.04 -14.30
C LEU A 599 22.24 10.46 -15.58
N HIS A 600 21.42 10.01 -16.53
CA HIS A 600 21.84 9.30 -17.74
C HIS A 600 21.46 10.09 -19.01
N PRO A 601 22.06 11.28 -19.24
CA PRO A 601 21.76 12.09 -20.42
C PRO A 601 22.14 11.34 -21.71
N LYS A 602 21.27 11.42 -22.72
CA LYS A 602 21.48 10.76 -24.02
C LYS A 602 22.70 11.34 -24.74
N GLU A 603 23.44 10.51 -25.47
CA GLU A 603 24.59 10.94 -26.26
C GLU A 603 24.21 12.12 -27.18
N GLY A 604 25.05 13.16 -27.20
CA GLY A 604 24.81 14.39 -27.96
C GLY A 604 23.85 15.40 -27.32
N SER A 605 23.21 15.09 -26.18
CA SER A 605 22.47 16.10 -25.40
C SER A 605 23.42 16.94 -24.52
N PRO A 606 23.10 18.22 -24.23
CA PRO A 606 23.96 19.07 -23.39
C PRO A 606 24.07 18.52 -21.97
N GLU A 607 25.27 18.58 -21.38
CA GLU A 607 25.54 17.98 -20.08
C GLU A 607 24.72 18.66 -18.96
N LYS A 608 23.67 17.99 -18.52
CA LYS A 608 22.95 18.34 -17.29
C LYS A 608 23.80 17.96 -16.09
N VAL A 609 24.26 18.94 -15.31
CA VAL A 609 24.94 18.69 -14.03
C VAL A 609 23.94 18.92 -12.89
N MET A 610 23.84 17.94 -11.97
CA MET A 610 23.03 18.05 -10.75
C MET A 610 23.95 18.06 -9.54
N GLU A 611 23.95 19.17 -8.79
CA GLU A 611 24.78 19.39 -7.62
C GLU A 611 24.43 18.46 -6.45
N TRP A 612 25.38 18.21 -5.55
CA TRP A 612 25.21 17.28 -4.43
C TRP A 612 24.01 17.64 -3.54
N GLY A 613 23.86 18.92 -3.18
CA GLY A 613 22.72 19.40 -2.38
C GLY A 613 21.35 19.16 -3.03
N VAL A 614 21.28 19.14 -4.36
CA VAL A 614 20.04 18.82 -5.11
C VAL A 614 19.76 17.32 -5.06
N ARG A 615 20.79 16.46 -5.20
CA ARG A 615 20.66 14.99 -5.05
C ARG A 615 20.20 14.61 -3.64
N VAL A 616 20.81 15.21 -2.61
CA VAL A 616 20.42 15.02 -1.20
C VAL A 616 18.98 15.49 -0.94
N LYS A 617 18.58 16.65 -1.48
CA LYS A 617 17.19 17.14 -1.39
C LYS A 617 16.20 16.15 -2.02
N ILE A 618 16.54 15.60 -3.18
CA ILE A 618 15.73 14.60 -3.88
C ILE A 618 15.67 13.30 -3.06
N ALA A 619 16.79 12.79 -2.55
CA ALA A 619 16.83 11.62 -1.66
C ALA A 619 15.91 11.78 -0.44
N ILE A 620 15.96 12.92 0.26
CA ILE A 620 15.12 13.20 1.43
C ILE A 620 13.64 13.29 1.05
N GLY A 621 13.31 13.91 -0.09
CA GLY A 621 11.93 13.98 -0.58
C GLY A 621 11.36 12.61 -0.96
N LEU A 622 12.17 11.75 -1.58
CA LEU A 622 11.79 10.38 -1.93
C LEU A 622 11.58 9.52 -0.67
N ALA A 623 12.52 9.53 0.27
CA ALA A 623 12.39 8.83 1.54
C ALA A 623 11.11 9.24 2.29
N ARG A 624 10.78 10.55 2.31
CA ARG A 624 9.54 11.07 2.89
C ARG A 624 8.29 10.57 2.14
N GLY A 625 8.33 10.50 0.80
CA GLY A 625 7.25 9.97 -0.02
C GLY A 625 6.97 8.49 0.25
N LEU A 626 8.03 7.67 0.28
CA LEU A 626 7.98 6.24 0.54
C LEU A 626 7.48 5.94 1.96
N ALA A 627 8.11 6.53 2.98
CA ALA A 627 7.68 6.37 4.37
C ALA A 627 6.20 6.75 4.57
N TRP A 628 5.70 7.77 3.86
CA TRP A 628 4.30 8.16 3.92
C TRP A 628 3.34 7.11 3.32
N ILE A 629 3.64 6.50 2.16
CA ILE A 629 2.79 5.42 1.59
C ILE A 629 2.90 4.11 2.37
N HIS A 630 4.07 3.82 2.96
CA HIS A 630 4.32 2.59 3.74
C HIS A 630 3.73 2.65 5.15
N GLN A 631 3.73 3.81 5.81
CA GLN A 631 3.39 3.93 7.24
C GLN A 631 2.11 4.72 7.51
N ASN A 632 1.80 5.74 6.70
CA ASN A 632 0.82 6.77 7.05
C ASN A 632 -0.47 6.79 6.19
N CYS A 633 -0.64 5.85 5.27
CA CYS A 633 -1.94 5.68 4.61
C CYS A 633 -2.93 4.99 5.56
N HIS A 634 -3.86 5.75 6.14
CA HIS A 634 -4.68 5.30 7.28
C HIS A 634 -5.65 4.13 6.94
N THR A 635 -5.97 3.86 5.68
CA THR A 635 -6.95 2.83 5.28
C THR A 635 -6.37 1.68 4.46
N VAL A 636 -5.31 1.91 3.67
CA VAL A 636 -4.72 0.91 2.77
C VAL A 636 -3.22 1.16 2.64
N ARG A 637 -2.38 0.22 3.11
CA ARG A 637 -0.91 0.32 2.93
C ARG A 637 -0.60 0.19 1.44
N VAL A 638 0.13 1.16 0.88
CA VAL A 638 0.50 1.16 -0.55
C VAL A 638 1.98 0.86 -0.70
N ILE A 639 2.29 -0.13 -1.52
CA ILE A 639 3.64 -0.57 -1.88
C ILE A 639 3.77 -0.39 -3.40
N HIS A 640 4.85 0.24 -3.87
CA HIS A 640 4.97 0.73 -5.24
C HIS A 640 5.46 -0.33 -6.23
N LEU A 641 6.41 -1.17 -5.80
CA LEU A 641 7.00 -2.32 -6.51
C LEU A 641 7.82 -1.98 -7.79
N ASP A 642 7.79 -0.74 -8.30
CA ASP A 642 8.61 -0.26 -9.44
C ASP A 642 9.39 1.04 -9.09
N ILE A 643 10.07 1.05 -7.94
CA ILE A 643 10.92 2.20 -7.53
C ILE A 643 12.22 2.24 -8.36
N SER A 644 12.35 3.27 -9.19
CA SER A 644 13.52 3.52 -10.04
C SER A 644 13.66 5.01 -10.39
N SER A 645 14.83 5.44 -10.87
CA SER A 645 15.04 6.81 -11.38
C SER A 645 14.11 7.19 -12.56
N LYS A 646 13.45 6.20 -13.19
CA LYS A 646 12.50 6.38 -14.30
C LYS A 646 11.07 6.70 -13.81
N CYS A 647 10.69 6.34 -12.59
CA CYS A 647 9.37 6.64 -12.02
C CYS A 647 9.33 7.93 -11.16
N ILE A 648 10.45 8.65 -11.07
CA ILE A 648 10.62 9.88 -10.27
C ILE A 648 10.63 11.09 -11.20
N LEU A 649 9.66 11.99 -11.03
CA LEU A 649 9.58 13.27 -11.75
C LEU A 649 10.02 14.45 -10.87
N LEU A 650 10.42 15.56 -11.49
CA LEU A 650 10.97 16.74 -10.82
C LEU A 650 10.15 18.01 -11.12
N ASP A 651 9.68 18.68 -10.06
CA ASP A 651 9.01 19.98 -10.18
C ASP A 651 10.00 21.12 -10.50
N ARG A 652 9.48 22.34 -10.67
CA ARG A 652 10.27 23.57 -10.96
C ARG A 652 11.41 23.82 -9.95
N ASN A 653 11.23 23.34 -8.72
CA ASN A 653 12.14 23.57 -7.59
C ASN A 653 13.02 22.36 -7.30
N PHE A 654 13.05 21.33 -8.18
CA PHE A 654 13.68 20.03 -7.91
C PHE A 654 13.14 19.33 -6.65
N GLN A 655 11.83 19.45 -6.36
CA GLN A 655 11.15 18.52 -5.46
C GLN A 655 10.79 17.25 -6.23
N PRO A 656 11.08 16.06 -5.70
CA PRO A 656 10.70 14.80 -6.33
C PRO A 656 9.20 14.53 -6.18
N LYS A 657 8.63 13.95 -7.23
CA LYS A 657 7.27 13.44 -7.33
C LYS A 657 7.34 11.98 -7.79
N LEU A 658 6.98 11.05 -6.91
CA LEU A 658 6.88 9.63 -7.26
C LEU A 658 5.63 9.37 -8.12
N SER A 659 5.75 8.55 -9.17
CA SER A 659 4.74 8.30 -10.20
C SER A 659 4.75 6.85 -10.70
N ASN A 660 3.90 6.49 -11.68
CA ASN A 660 3.74 5.11 -12.20
C ASN A 660 3.24 4.10 -11.15
N PHE A 661 2.17 4.44 -10.46
CA PHE A 661 1.50 3.53 -9.51
C PHE A 661 0.63 2.46 -10.21
N GLY A 662 1.08 1.96 -11.37
CA GLY A 662 0.34 0.95 -12.16
C GLY A 662 0.48 -0.46 -11.58
N GLU A 663 1.69 -0.83 -11.16
CA GLU A 663 2.02 -2.11 -10.51
C GLU A 663 1.81 -2.06 -8.97
N ALA A 664 1.38 -0.91 -8.44
CA ALA A 664 1.39 -0.66 -7.00
C ALA A 664 0.26 -1.40 -6.28
N MET A 665 0.61 -2.10 -5.19
CA MET A 665 -0.29 -2.96 -4.42
C MET A 665 -1.02 -2.17 -3.33
N LEU A 666 -2.33 -2.44 -3.21
CA LEU A 666 -3.26 -1.87 -2.22
C LEU A 666 -3.55 -2.89 -1.10
N MET A 667 -2.77 -2.90 -0.02
CA MET A 667 -2.97 -3.81 1.11
C MET A 667 -4.01 -3.29 2.12
N SER A 668 -5.20 -3.89 2.13
CA SER A 668 -6.26 -3.59 3.10
C SER A 668 -5.93 -4.13 4.49
N SER A 669 -6.15 -3.33 5.53
CA SER A 669 -5.95 -3.73 6.94
C SER A 669 -6.98 -4.73 7.48
N THR A 670 -7.69 -5.45 6.61
CA THR A 670 -8.59 -6.56 6.95
C THR A 670 -7.86 -7.90 7.10
N CYS A 671 -6.58 -7.99 6.69
CA CYS A 671 -5.76 -9.21 6.79
C CYS A 671 -4.90 -9.30 8.06
N THR A 672 -4.84 -8.23 8.87
CA THR A 672 -3.90 -8.08 9.99
C THR A 672 -4.32 -8.78 11.28
N SER A 673 -4.99 -9.94 11.19
CA SER A 673 -5.40 -10.77 12.33
C SER A 673 -4.43 -11.94 12.62
N SER A 674 -3.28 -11.98 11.95
CA SER A 674 -2.22 -12.98 12.18
C SER A 674 -0.84 -12.33 12.12
N VAL A 675 0.09 -12.86 12.93
CA VAL A 675 1.50 -12.43 13.02
C VAL A 675 2.23 -12.56 11.67
N ASN A 676 1.75 -13.42 10.77
CA ASN A 676 2.26 -13.53 9.40
C ASN A 676 2.05 -12.26 8.57
N SER A 677 0.96 -11.49 8.80
CA SER A 677 0.66 -10.30 7.97
C SER A 677 1.79 -9.28 8.04
N GLU A 678 2.29 -9.00 9.25
CA GLU A 678 3.37 -8.04 9.46
C GLU A 678 4.70 -8.47 8.81
N LEU A 679 4.99 -9.78 8.78
CA LEU A 679 6.18 -10.34 8.13
C LEU A 679 6.10 -10.22 6.60
N TRP A 680 4.95 -10.54 6.00
CA TRP A 680 4.71 -10.35 4.56
C TRP A 680 4.73 -8.87 4.16
N GLU A 681 4.09 -8.01 4.96
CA GLU A 681 4.07 -6.57 4.75
C GLU A 681 5.48 -5.97 4.81
N MET A 682 6.35 -6.46 5.70
CA MET A 682 7.77 -6.10 5.70
C MET A 682 8.49 -6.57 4.44
N ALA A 683 8.26 -7.80 3.96
CA ALA A 683 8.97 -8.32 2.79
C ALA A 683 8.76 -7.45 1.53
N PHE A 684 7.52 -7.03 1.25
CA PHE A 684 7.22 -6.16 0.10
C PHE A 684 7.62 -4.70 0.34
N VAL A 685 7.47 -4.15 1.55
CA VAL A 685 7.97 -2.80 1.88
C VAL A 685 9.49 -2.70 1.74
N LYS A 686 10.22 -3.80 2.02
CA LYS A 686 11.68 -3.86 1.80
C LYS A 686 12.07 -3.87 0.32
N GLU A 687 11.17 -4.24 -0.59
CA GLU A 687 11.42 -4.21 -2.04
C GLU A 687 11.44 -2.76 -2.57
N ASP A 688 10.51 -1.91 -2.11
CA ASP A 688 10.54 -0.46 -2.36
C ASP A 688 11.80 0.20 -1.75
N VAL A 689 12.21 -0.23 -0.55
CA VAL A 689 13.43 0.27 0.11
C VAL A 689 14.69 -0.16 -0.64
N HIS A 690 14.72 -1.36 -1.21
CA HIS A 690 15.80 -1.82 -2.09
C HIS A 690 15.87 -0.99 -3.38
N GLY A 691 14.74 -0.78 -4.07
CA GLY A 691 14.67 0.09 -5.25
C GLY A 691 15.11 1.53 -4.95
N PHE A 692 14.73 2.07 -3.79
CA PHE A 692 15.22 3.36 -3.32
C PHE A 692 16.74 3.36 -3.08
N GLY A 693 17.29 2.30 -2.49
CA GLY A 693 18.74 2.11 -2.34
C GLY A 693 19.49 2.14 -3.67
N VAL A 694 18.95 1.51 -4.72
CA VAL A 694 19.51 1.58 -6.08
C VAL A 694 19.53 3.02 -6.60
N VAL A 695 18.45 3.80 -6.40
CA VAL A 695 18.41 5.22 -6.80
C VAL A 695 19.44 6.07 -6.02
N LEU A 696 19.71 5.75 -4.76
CA LEU A 696 20.79 6.42 -4.01
C LEU A 696 22.18 6.09 -4.57
N LEU A 697 22.40 4.86 -5.04
CA LEU A 697 23.65 4.48 -5.73
C LEU A 697 23.78 5.21 -7.08
N GLU A 698 22.69 5.35 -7.85
CA GLU A 698 22.68 6.18 -9.07
C GLU A 698 23.05 7.65 -8.77
N PHE A 699 22.69 8.21 -7.60
CA PHE A 699 23.11 9.56 -7.20
C PHE A 699 24.60 9.69 -6.89
N ILE A 700 25.24 8.66 -6.38
CA ILE A 700 26.66 8.70 -6.01
C ILE A 700 27.55 8.46 -7.25
N THR A 701 27.15 7.55 -8.14
CA THR A 701 28.05 7.02 -9.19
C THR A 701 27.63 7.32 -10.62
N ARG A 702 26.36 7.71 -10.84
CA ARG A 702 25.80 8.04 -12.17
C ARG A 702 25.84 6.88 -13.19
N VAL A 703 25.77 5.62 -12.71
CA VAL A 703 25.73 4.42 -13.57
C VAL A 703 24.31 3.83 -13.63
N ASP A 704 23.77 3.57 -14.83
CA ASP A 704 22.46 2.92 -15.00
C ASP A 704 22.55 1.42 -14.61
N PRO A 705 21.82 0.96 -13.58
CA PRO A 705 21.80 -0.46 -13.20
C PRO A 705 21.28 -1.36 -14.33
N GLY A 706 20.47 -0.83 -15.26
CA GLY A 706 20.01 -1.56 -16.44
C GLY A 706 21.12 -1.98 -17.40
N ASN A 707 22.28 -1.32 -17.38
CA ASN A 707 23.45 -1.68 -18.19
C ASN A 707 24.44 -2.60 -17.46
N MET A 708 24.23 -2.90 -16.17
CA MET A 708 25.09 -3.82 -15.39
C MET A 708 24.75 -5.31 -15.58
N THR A 709 23.69 -5.65 -16.33
CA THR A 709 23.16 -7.03 -16.38
C THR A 709 24.01 -8.03 -17.19
N ASP A 710 25.13 -7.61 -17.78
CA ASP A 710 26.01 -8.49 -18.55
C ASP A 710 26.98 -9.26 -17.63
N SER A 711 26.50 -10.41 -17.16
CA SER A 711 27.20 -11.50 -16.44
C SER A 711 27.43 -11.37 -14.91
N SER A 712 26.97 -12.40 -14.19
CA SER A 712 27.12 -12.70 -12.76
C SER A 712 26.29 -11.87 -11.75
N ASN A 713 25.50 -12.58 -10.94
CA ASN A 713 24.55 -12.00 -9.98
C ASN A 713 25.19 -11.42 -8.70
N ASN A 714 26.52 -11.39 -8.60
CA ASN A 714 27.24 -10.86 -7.43
C ASN A 714 27.68 -9.40 -7.60
N ILE A 715 27.45 -8.76 -8.75
CA ILE A 715 28.01 -7.43 -9.04
C ILE A 715 27.61 -6.38 -8.00
N LEU A 716 26.35 -6.33 -7.53
CA LEU A 716 25.95 -5.29 -6.58
C LEU A 716 26.68 -5.44 -5.24
N ASP A 717 26.70 -6.65 -4.67
CA ASP A 717 27.40 -6.95 -3.41
C ASP A 717 28.91 -6.73 -3.54
N VAL A 718 29.53 -7.24 -4.62
CA VAL A 718 30.97 -7.07 -4.91
C VAL A 718 31.34 -5.62 -5.16
N TRP A 719 30.41 -4.80 -5.67
CA TRP A 719 30.61 -3.38 -5.92
C TRP A 719 30.39 -2.54 -4.66
N THR A 720 29.44 -2.89 -3.79
CA THR A 720 29.37 -2.31 -2.43
C THR A 720 30.60 -2.70 -1.60
N ASP A 721 31.05 -3.95 -1.68
CA ASP A 721 32.30 -4.38 -1.04
C ASP A 721 33.51 -3.63 -1.60
N HIS A 722 33.62 -3.42 -2.92
CA HIS A 722 34.70 -2.61 -3.50
C HIS A 722 34.62 -1.12 -3.12
N LEU A 723 33.42 -0.55 -2.99
CA LEU A 723 33.20 0.83 -2.51
C LEU A 723 33.60 0.98 -1.04
N LEU A 724 33.36 -0.04 -0.21
CA LEU A 724 33.61 -0.02 1.24
C LEU A 724 35.01 -0.50 1.66
N SER A 725 35.65 -1.37 0.87
CA SER A 725 36.94 -2.00 1.21
C SER A 725 38.17 -1.30 0.61
N SER A 726 38.00 -0.39 -0.36
CA SER A 726 39.12 0.18 -1.11
C SER A 726 39.39 1.65 -0.79
N SER A 727 40.67 1.99 -0.66
CA SER A 727 41.17 3.38 -0.64
C SER A 727 41.07 4.09 -2.01
N SER A 728 40.14 3.65 -2.86
CA SER A 728 39.89 4.10 -4.22
C SER A 728 38.41 4.41 -4.49
N SER A 729 37.61 4.66 -3.44
CA SER A 729 36.22 5.12 -3.52
C SER A 729 36.01 6.31 -4.47
N TYR A 730 36.96 7.25 -4.50
CA TYR A 730 37.06 8.36 -5.49
C TYR A 730 36.98 7.93 -6.96
N GLY A 731 37.30 6.68 -7.30
CA GLY A 731 37.23 6.16 -8.67
C GLY A 731 35.82 5.82 -9.16
N ALA A 732 34.88 5.59 -8.24
CA ALA A 732 33.50 5.19 -8.53
C ALA A 732 32.46 6.31 -8.29
N ILE A 733 32.86 7.40 -7.61
CA ILE A 733 32.03 8.59 -7.45
C ILE A 733 31.90 9.34 -8.79
N ASP A 734 30.71 9.89 -9.04
CA ASP A 734 30.42 10.76 -10.17
C ASP A 734 31.35 11.99 -10.16
N LYS A 735 32.24 12.05 -11.15
CA LYS A 735 33.27 13.10 -11.27
C LYS A 735 32.69 14.51 -11.43
N SER A 736 31.39 14.66 -11.76
CA SER A 736 30.71 15.97 -11.77
C SER A 736 30.38 16.51 -10.37
N LEU A 737 30.49 15.70 -9.32
CA LEU A 737 30.34 16.09 -7.91
C LEU A 737 31.63 16.63 -7.28
N ILE A 738 32.78 16.24 -7.82
CA ILE A 738 34.10 16.68 -7.35
C ILE A 738 34.21 18.21 -7.52
N GLY A 739 34.66 18.89 -6.47
CA GLY A 739 34.68 20.35 -6.37
C GLY A 739 33.31 21.03 -6.21
N ARG A 740 32.20 20.27 -6.13
CA ARG A 740 30.81 20.81 -6.06
C ARG A 740 30.07 20.40 -4.79
N GLY A 741 30.75 20.54 -3.65
CA GLY A 741 30.18 20.35 -2.31
C GLY A 741 30.12 18.90 -1.82
N PHE A 742 30.61 17.95 -2.61
CA PHE A 742 30.82 16.56 -2.16
C PHE A 742 32.09 16.47 -1.30
N ASP A 743 33.21 17.01 -1.81
CA ASP A 743 34.54 17.04 -1.17
C ASP A 743 34.62 17.86 0.14
N ALA A 744 33.50 18.43 0.60
CA ALA A 744 33.38 19.10 1.89
C ALA A 744 32.81 18.18 3.00
N LEU A 745 32.59 16.90 2.68
CA LEU A 745 32.00 15.87 3.55
C LEU A 745 32.85 14.59 3.61
N CYS A 746 34.06 14.60 3.03
CA CYS A 746 35.05 13.53 3.07
C CYS A 746 36.37 14.05 3.68
#